data_AF-A0A7S0A4W4-F1
#
_entry.id   AF-A0A7S0A4W4-F1
#
_cell.length_a   1.000
_cell.length_b   1.000
_cell.length_c   1.000
_cell.angle_alpha   90.00
_cell.angle_beta   90.00
_cell.angle_gamma   90.00
#
_symmetry.space_group_name_H-M   'P 1'
#
loop_
_entity.id
_entity.type
_entity.pdbx_description
1 polymer ?
#
loop_
_entity_poly.entity_id
_entity_poly.type
_entity_poly.pdbx_seq_one_letter_code
_entity_poly.pdbx_strand_id
1 'polypeptide(L)'
;MYTPAKQLLLLLLPVVAAALAPGLHERAWTPIFLQDYPLAICNDGTPGAYYLRPGQPGSRRWLVFLDGAGWCWDVASCSHDWQRMHGSSNSFPRTVEALRPRAMKYLQTGLFDPEKSPLADAHLAFVKSCSNDAFMGDKPALDGAALPFTQRSPSTGWHFRGRRIVEAVFADLRKTVGLGGRAGDRVVYGGCGSGGRGALVSLDYIAAAHVGLADVVGLLDSAVWLPLTPRAKNLVSFDDQSRLAFSLMTPGVELLGKECLQKYTGDQQWKCLQGAYRLPFLRVPFFLSHSQYDLYGISMNLFGHLQPSSQLNAEEQRYAEHYRTTLIKYLPTPLLGSGTTIFSSACYAHCTLTSGLLYSARAEGVALVEAMRHWLSASSLQAATGWIRSRCVGFDCGSREARNPSMLKGFISLAQAPAVPGLGTWQPRFLEEYPLAICNDGSPAAYYYRAGPAQTRRWLVFLEGAGWCWDGPSCNIPWKIRLGTSVEFARTPEAVAAWASHLRGAFDSTGRSPFQDWHIAYVRTCSNDAFLGDSSPQDVAAAKRHEPGIGWHFRGRRILEATFTDLRKRHGLGDQDEDLVLYGGCSSGGRGALATLDQMAKSFVGKAVMVGLLDAALWVPIEPWKAGQVSFVDQTRMFFDIANASGVVDKDCEAMYPGDARWKCLLAAYRLPFVRSPYFLAHSQYDVFGITMNVFGHFLPGRYLSPPQKHYAEEYRQE
;
A
#
# COMPACT_ATOMS: atom_id res chain seq x y z
N MET A 1 8.19 60.74 -78.59
CA MET A 1 8.70 61.29 -77.32
C MET A 1 7.53 61.39 -76.35
N TYR A 2 7.24 60.40 -75.50
CA TYR A 2 6.14 60.55 -74.52
C TYR A 2 6.36 59.69 -73.26
N THR A 3 6.83 60.35 -72.20
CA THR A 3 6.19 60.69 -70.89
C THR A 3 5.20 59.72 -70.17
N PRO A 4 4.99 59.89 -68.83
CA PRO A 4 5.08 58.82 -67.83
C PRO A 4 3.87 58.70 -66.85
N ALA A 5 3.97 57.82 -65.84
CA ALA A 5 3.07 57.75 -64.67
C ALA A 5 3.79 57.32 -63.36
N LYS A 6 3.20 57.70 -62.21
CA LYS A 6 3.76 57.88 -60.85
C LYS A 6 3.76 56.65 -59.92
N GLN A 7 4.61 56.73 -58.88
CA GLN A 7 4.88 55.80 -57.77
C GLN A 7 3.92 55.90 -56.56
N LEU A 8 3.85 54.80 -55.76
CA LEU A 8 3.62 54.82 -54.31
C LEU A 8 4.34 53.62 -53.64
N LEU A 9 4.91 53.82 -52.45
CA LEU A 9 5.75 52.89 -51.68
C LEU A 9 4.95 52.24 -50.53
N LEU A 10 5.03 50.91 -50.36
CA LEU A 10 4.54 50.16 -49.19
C LEU A 10 5.64 49.21 -48.68
N LEU A 11 5.88 49.21 -47.37
CA LEU A 11 6.86 48.39 -46.64
C LEU A 11 6.46 46.90 -46.61
N LEU A 12 7.37 46.02 -47.01
CA LEU A 12 7.27 44.56 -46.86
C LEU A 12 8.26 44.07 -45.78
N LEU A 13 7.73 43.44 -44.73
CA LEU A 13 8.48 42.67 -43.73
C LEU A 13 8.90 41.30 -44.33
N PRO A 14 10.10 40.77 -44.03
CA PRO A 14 10.52 39.45 -44.49
C PRO A 14 9.91 38.34 -43.62
N VAL A 15 9.23 37.39 -44.25
CA VAL A 15 8.78 36.14 -43.64
C VAL A 15 10.01 35.26 -43.40
N VAL A 16 10.41 35.08 -42.14
CA VAL A 16 11.37 34.04 -41.75
C VAL A 16 10.63 32.70 -41.74
N ALA A 17 11.04 31.79 -42.61
CA ALA A 17 10.59 30.40 -42.58
C ALA A 17 11.09 29.74 -41.28
N ALA A 18 10.17 29.48 -40.35
CA ALA A 18 10.45 28.63 -39.20
C ALA A 18 10.69 27.20 -39.70
N ALA A 19 11.89 26.67 -39.46
CA ALA A 19 12.16 25.26 -39.64
C ALA A 19 11.20 24.45 -38.75
N LEU A 20 10.31 23.68 -39.37
CA LEU A 20 9.44 22.74 -38.67
C LEU A 20 10.32 21.74 -37.92
N ALA A 21 10.10 21.61 -36.61
CA ALA A 21 10.77 20.60 -35.80
C ALA A 21 10.45 19.19 -36.36
N PRO A 22 11.43 18.28 -36.39
CA PRO A 22 11.22 16.92 -36.89
C PRO A 22 10.08 16.23 -36.12
N GLY A 23 9.28 15.43 -36.83
CA GLY A 23 8.18 14.68 -36.23
C GLY A 23 8.67 13.69 -35.15
N LEU A 24 7.78 13.23 -34.26
CA LEU A 24 8.11 12.28 -33.18
C LEU A 24 8.84 11.01 -33.67
N HIS A 25 8.60 10.59 -34.92
CA HIS A 25 9.16 9.42 -35.59
C HIS A 25 10.62 9.57 -36.06
N GLU A 26 11.17 10.79 -36.11
CA GLU A 26 12.49 11.08 -36.70
C GLU A 26 13.63 11.15 -35.67
N ARG A 27 13.33 11.04 -34.37
CA ARG A 27 14.34 11.13 -33.29
C ARG A 27 15.05 9.79 -33.10
N ALA A 28 16.19 9.64 -33.75
CA ALA A 28 17.04 8.46 -33.64
C ALA A 28 17.64 8.30 -32.23
N TRP A 29 17.88 7.05 -31.83
CA TRP A 29 18.68 6.72 -30.66
C TRP A 29 20.17 6.84 -30.99
N THR A 30 20.94 7.52 -30.15
CA THR A 30 22.38 7.72 -30.28
C THR A 30 23.13 6.96 -29.18
N PRO A 31 24.11 6.10 -29.52
CA PRO A 31 24.93 5.47 -28.50
C PRO A 31 25.97 6.43 -27.93
N ILE A 32 26.02 6.53 -26.60
CA ILE A 32 26.97 7.36 -25.86
C ILE A 32 27.83 6.45 -24.98
N PHE A 33 29.16 6.54 -25.15
CA PHE A 33 30.13 5.82 -24.34
C PHE A 33 30.83 6.81 -23.39
N LEU A 34 30.91 6.46 -22.11
CA LEU A 34 31.34 7.33 -21.01
C LEU A 34 32.87 7.39 -20.90
N GLN A 35 33.58 7.52 -22.03
CA GLN A 35 35.05 7.52 -22.09
C GLN A 35 35.67 8.70 -21.33
N ASP A 36 34.98 9.83 -21.28
CA ASP A 36 35.38 11.03 -20.52
C ASP A 36 35.26 10.84 -18.99
N TYR A 37 34.67 9.73 -18.53
CA TYR A 37 34.42 9.43 -17.12
C TYR A 37 35.18 8.15 -16.74
N PRO A 38 36.46 8.25 -16.35
CA PRO A 38 37.37 7.09 -16.25
C PRO A 38 36.97 6.05 -15.19
N LEU A 39 36.09 6.40 -14.24
CA LEU A 39 35.57 5.46 -13.24
C LEU A 39 34.29 4.73 -13.69
N ALA A 40 33.63 5.22 -14.76
CA ALA A 40 32.40 4.65 -15.30
C ALA A 40 32.74 3.55 -16.31
N ILE A 41 33.23 2.43 -15.81
CA ILE A 41 33.72 1.29 -16.62
C ILE A 41 32.90 0.03 -16.34
N CYS A 42 32.85 -0.87 -17.31
CA CYS A 42 32.26 -2.20 -17.23
C CYS A 42 33.16 -3.16 -16.43
N ASN A 43 32.71 -4.40 -16.23
CA ASN A 43 33.47 -5.40 -15.48
C ASN A 43 34.89 -5.65 -16.00
N ASP A 44 35.11 -5.50 -17.30
CA ASP A 44 36.42 -5.66 -17.95
C ASP A 44 37.22 -4.38 -18.14
N GLY A 45 36.75 -3.26 -17.60
CA GLY A 45 37.41 -1.96 -17.75
C GLY A 45 37.08 -1.22 -19.04
N THR A 46 36.28 -1.79 -19.95
CA THR A 46 35.75 -1.01 -21.09
C THR A 46 34.81 0.10 -20.60
N PRO A 47 34.67 1.23 -21.30
CA PRO A 47 33.79 2.31 -20.86
C PRO A 47 32.33 1.86 -20.77
N GLY A 48 31.63 2.30 -19.72
CA GLY A 48 30.17 2.19 -19.62
C GLY A 48 29.47 2.98 -20.72
N ALA A 49 28.21 2.66 -20.98
CA ALA A 49 27.47 3.29 -22.07
C ALA A 49 25.98 3.43 -21.75
N TYR A 50 25.35 4.39 -22.42
CA TYR A 50 23.90 4.54 -22.46
C TYR A 50 23.46 4.95 -23.86
N TYR A 51 22.20 4.72 -24.19
CA TYR A 51 21.61 5.18 -25.44
C TYR A 51 20.70 6.36 -25.17
N LEU A 52 20.87 7.43 -25.94
CA LEU A 52 20.12 8.67 -25.79
C LEU A 52 19.12 8.84 -26.93
N ARG A 53 17.87 9.12 -26.61
CA ARG A 53 16.92 9.74 -27.53
C ARG A 53 16.56 11.12 -27.01
N PRO A 54 16.95 12.21 -27.70
CA PRO A 54 16.60 13.56 -27.28
C PRO A 54 15.08 13.75 -27.17
N GLY A 55 14.65 14.58 -26.22
CA GLY A 55 13.26 15.01 -26.05
C GLY A 55 12.80 15.91 -27.20
N GLN A 56 11.53 16.31 -27.16
CA GLN A 56 11.04 17.39 -28.01
C GLN A 56 11.78 18.70 -27.69
N PRO A 57 11.96 19.62 -28.64
CA PRO A 57 12.57 20.92 -28.37
C PRO A 57 11.92 21.62 -27.18
N GLY A 58 12.73 22.03 -26.20
CA GLY A 58 12.25 22.67 -24.98
C GLY A 58 11.68 21.73 -23.92
N SER A 59 11.71 20.41 -24.14
CA SER A 59 11.31 19.42 -23.13
C SER A 59 12.10 19.60 -21.84
N ARG A 60 11.41 19.45 -20.71
CA ARG A 60 11.95 19.59 -19.35
C ARG A 60 11.78 18.31 -18.55
N ARG A 61 11.69 17.19 -19.25
CA ARG A 61 11.46 15.86 -18.69
C ARG A 61 12.52 14.90 -19.17
N TRP A 62 13.07 14.14 -18.24
CA TRP A 62 14.05 13.09 -18.52
C TRP A 62 13.56 11.76 -17.96
N LEU A 63 13.82 10.68 -18.70
CA LEU A 63 13.78 9.31 -18.20
C LEU A 63 15.22 8.78 -18.20
N VAL A 64 15.72 8.41 -17.02
CA VAL A 64 16.96 7.64 -16.89
C VAL A 64 16.58 6.22 -16.50
N PHE A 65 16.62 5.31 -17.46
CA PHE A 65 16.16 3.93 -17.33
C PHE A 65 17.33 2.95 -17.30
N LEU A 66 17.45 2.18 -16.23
CA LEU A 66 18.47 1.16 -16.05
C LEU A 66 18.02 -0.18 -16.64
N ASP A 67 18.86 -0.72 -17.52
CA ASP A 67 18.62 -2.00 -18.19
C ASP A 67 18.65 -3.19 -17.20
N GLY A 68 17.78 -4.18 -17.44
CA GLY A 68 17.64 -5.38 -16.61
C GLY A 68 18.36 -6.57 -17.22
N ALA A 69 19.66 -6.74 -16.93
CA ALA A 69 20.49 -7.77 -17.55
C ALA A 69 21.07 -8.81 -16.56
N GLY A 70 20.41 -8.99 -15.40
CA GLY A 70 20.87 -9.88 -14.34
C GLY A 70 21.97 -9.25 -13.47
N TRP A 71 22.66 -10.10 -12.71
CA TRP A 71 23.80 -9.77 -11.84
C TRP A 71 24.56 -11.06 -11.48
N CYS A 72 25.73 -10.92 -10.85
CA CYS A 72 26.44 -12.03 -10.22
C CYS A 72 26.76 -11.67 -8.76
N TRP A 73 26.97 -12.68 -7.92
CA TRP A 73 27.05 -12.50 -6.46
C TRP A 73 28.28 -13.12 -5.82
N ASP A 74 28.99 -13.98 -6.54
CA ASP A 74 30.25 -14.59 -6.10
C ASP A 74 31.16 -14.83 -7.30
N VAL A 75 32.38 -15.29 -7.02
CA VAL A 75 33.39 -15.58 -8.04
C VAL A 75 32.90 -16.58 -9.08
N ALA A 76 32.24 -17.64 -8.64
CA ALA A 76 31.79 -18.72 -9.51
C ALA A 76 30.71 -18.26 -10.48
N SER A 77 29.70 -17.55 -9.97
CA SER A 77 28.61 -16.95 -10.76
C SER A 77 29.14 -15.89 -11.71
N CYS A 78 30.07 -15.02 -11.29
CA CYS A 78 30.67 -14.02 -12.19
C CYS A 78 31.53 -14.68 -13.28
N SER A 79 32.32 -15.71 -12.96
CA SER A 79 33.18 -16.41 -13.92
C SER A 79 32.38 -17.23 -14.95
N HIS A 80 31.13 -17.58 -14.64
CA HIS A 80 30.22 -18.26 -15.55
C HIS A 80 29.70 -17.31 -16.64
N ASP A 81 30.52 -17.13 -17.68
CA ASP A 81 30.15 -16.43 -18.93
C ASP A 81 29.70 -14.97 -18.75
N TRP A 82 30.45 -14.16 -17.99
CA TRP A 82 30.15 -12.74 -17.78
C TRP A 82 29.94 -11.88 -19.02
N GLN A 83 30.54 -12.28 -20.15
CA GLN A 83 30.29 -11.62 -21.43
C GLN A 83 28.84 -11.82 -21.88
N ARG A 84 28.23 -12.98 -21.60
CA ARG A 84 26.79 -13.22 -21.79
C ARG A 84 25.93 -12.47 -20.78
N MET A 85 26.45 -12.14 -19.60
CA MET A 85 25.80 -11.23 -18.64
C MET A 85 26.07 -9.75 -18.93
N HIS A 86 26.62 -9.42 -20.10
CA HIS A 86 26.91 -8.05 -20.55
C HIS A 86 28.05 -7.32 -19.85
N GLY A 87 28.96 -7.98 -19.14
CA GLY A 87 30.02 -7.29 -18.39
C GLY A 87 31.08 -6.53 -19.22
N SER A 88 30.92 -6.44 -20.55
CA SER A 88 31.77 -5.69 -21.48
C SER A 88 30.92 -4.85 -22.43
N SER A 89 31.36 -3.63 -22.72
CA SER A 89 30.72 -2.78 -23.74
C SER A 89 31.20 -3.06 -25.17
N ASN A 90 32.15 -3.99 -25.38
CA ASN A 90 32.71 -4.28 -26.71
C ASN A 90 31.67 -4.73 -27.75
N SER A 91 30.57 -5.36 -27.29
CA SER A 91 29.47 -5.83 -28.15
C SER A 91 28.34 -4.80 -28.33
N PHE A 92 28.47 -3.62 -27.73
CA PHE A 92 27.47 -2.57 -27.84
C PHE A 92 27.64 -1.82 -29.17
N PRO A 93 26.54 -1.51 -29.89
CA PRO A 93 26.59 -0.72 -31.11
C PRO A 93 27.19 0.65 -30.83
N ARG A 94 28.21 1.02 -31.62
CA ARG A 94 28.93 2.30 -31.50
C ARG A 94 28.39 3.40 -32.42
N THR A 95 27.56 3.05 -33.39
CA THR A 95 26.96 3.99 -34.35
C THR A 95 25.44 3.91 -34.30
N VAL A 96 24.77 4.98 -34.76
CA VAL A 96 23.30 5.02 -34.89
C VAL A 96 22.82 3.89 -35.81
N GLU A 97 23.53 3.63 -36.90
CA GLU A 97 23.23 2.59 -37.89
C GLU A 97 23.27 1.20 -37.27
N ALA A 98 24.29 0.91 -36.46
CA ALA A 98 24.43 -0.38 -35.78
C ALA A 98 23.39 -0.56 -34.65
N LEU A 99 22.97 0.54 -34.02
CA LEU A 99 21.95 0.52 -32.97
C LEU A 99 20.54 0.37 -33.55
N ARG A 100 20.28 0.91 -34.75
CA ARG A 100 18.94 0.99 -35.36
C ARG A 100 18.15 -0.33 -35.31
N PRO A 101 18.67 -1.50 -35.73
CA PRO A 101 17.90 -2.75 -35.68
C PRO A 101 17.51 -3.17 -34.26
N ARG A 102 18.40 -2.94 -33.29
CA ARG A 102 18.17 -3.23 -31.87
C ARG A 102 17.15 -2.24 -31.29
N ALA A 103 17.29 -0.95 -31.59
CA ALA A 103 16.37 0.08 -31.14
C ALA A 103 14.94 -0.13 -31.65
N MET A 104 14.77 -0.53 -32.92
CA MET A 104 13.46 -0.87 -33.49
C MET A 104 12.79 -2.05 -32.75
N LYS A 105 13.59 -2.97 -32.19
CA LYS A 105 13.07 -4.17 -31.52
C LYS A 105 12.61 -3.91 -30.08
N TYR A 106 13.36 -3.14 -29.29
CA TYR A 106 13.11 -3.01 -27.84
C TYR A 106 13.17 -1.58 -27.28
N LEU A 107 13.50 -0.57 -28.08
CA LEU A 107 13.51 0.84 -27.70
C LEU A 107 12.44 1.66 -28.44
N GLN A 108 11.35 0.98 -28.82
CA GLN A 108 10.18 1.55 -29.47
C GLN A 108 8.87 0.97 -28.92
N THR A 109 8.92 0.28 -27.78
CA THR A 109 7.78 -0.32 -27.11
C THR A 109 7.65 0.17 -25.68
N GLY A 110 6.47 0.02 -25.09
CA GLY A 110 6.21 0.45 -23.72
C GLY A 110 6.58 1.92 -23.51
N LEU A 111 7.37 2.20 -22.47
CA LEU A 111 7.89 3.55 -22.16
C LEU A 111 8.70 4.20 -23.27
N PHE A 112 9.29 3.41 -24.16
CA PHE A 112 10.12 3.91 -25.26
C PHE A 112 9.34 4.13 -26.56
N ASP A 113 8.06 3.77 -26.58
CA ASP A 113 7.18 4.05 -27.72
C ASP A 113 7.18 5.56 -28.01
N PRO A 114 7.46 5.99 -29.26
CA PRO A 114 7.61 7.41 -29.60
C PRO A 114 6.29 8.19 -29.60
N GLU A 115 5.13 7.52 -29.53
CA GLU A 115 3.82 8.15 -29.65
C GLU A 115 2.90 7.85 -28.47
N LYS A 116 2.83 6.57 -28.07
CA LYS A 116 1.86 6.11 -27.05
C LYS A 116 2.38 6.29 -25.62
N SER A 117 3.69 6.40 -25.46
CA SER A 117 4.34 6.53 -24.16
C SER A 117 3.93 7.84 -23.48
N PRO A 118 3.66 7.83 -22.16
CA PRO A 118 3.45 9.07 -21.39
C PRO A 118 4.72 9.95 -21.27
N LEU A 119 5.86 9.43 -21.71
CA LEU A 119 7.16 10.10 -21.76
C LEU A 119 7.65 10.28 -23.20
N ALA A 120 6.76 10.23 -24.20
CA ALA A 120 7.12 10.35 -25.61
C ALA A 120 7.93 11.62 -25.93
N ASP A 121 7.62 12.75 -25.29
CA ASP A 121 8.29 14.04 -25.43
C ASP A 121 9.55 14.21 -24.57
N ALA A 122 9.81 13.31 -23.62
CA ALA A 122 10.95 13.40 -22.70
C ALA A 122 12.28 13.03 -23.39
N HIS A 123 13.38 13.51 -22.82
CA HIS A 123 14.72 12.99 -23.11
C HIS A 123 14.84 11.59 -22.49
N LEU A 124 15.19 10.57 -23.27
CA LEU A 124 15.28 9.20 -22.78
C LEU A 124 16.72 8.71 -22.79
N ALA A 125 17.22 8.30 -21.64
CA ALA A 125 18.51 7.66 -21.46
C ALA A 125 18.30 6.20 -21.06
N PHE A 126 18.65 5.26 -21.93
CA PHE A 126 18.64 3.83 -21.65
C PHE A 126 20.06 3.38 -21.26
N VAL A 127 20.30 3.23 -19.97
CA VAL A 127 21.62 2.91 -19.41
C VAL A 127 21.87 1.43 -19.54
N LYS A 128 22.90 1.05 -20.31
CA LYS A 128 23.23 -0.35 -20.55
C LYS A 128 23.92 -0.96 -19.34
N SER A 129 23.41 -2.11 -18.92
CA SER A 129 24.06 -2.90 -17.87
C SER A 129 25.35 -3.49 -18.43
N CYS A 130 26.46 -3.24 -17.73
CA CYS A 130 27.72 -3.92 -17.98
C CYS A 130 28.61 -4.11 -16.74
N SER A 131 28.03 -3.93 -15.56
CA SER A 131 28.73 -3.98 -14.28
C SER A 131 28.36 -5.21 -13.45
N ASN A 132 27.36 -6.00 -13.85
CA ASN A 132 26.89 -7.22 -13.17
C ASN A 132 26.58 -7.07 -11.67
N ASP A 133 26.42 -5.85 -11.19
CA ASP A 133 26.16 -5.47 -9.79
C ASP A 133 24.81 -4.75 -9.64
N ALA A 134 23.95 -4.89 -10.65
CA ALA A 134 22.66 -4.21 -10.71
C ALA A 134 22.77 -2.70 -10.44
N PHE A 135 23.83 -2.06 -10.96
CA PHE A 135 24.12 -0.63 -10.83
C PHE A 135 24.46 -0.12 -9.41
N MET A 136 24.81 -1.00 -8.47
CA MET A 136 25.03 -0.62 -7.07
C MET A 136 26.49 -0.60 -6.63
N GLY A 137 27.37 -1.29 -7.34
CA GLY A 137 28.76 -1.46 -6.93
C GLY A 137 29.61 -0.20 -7.12
N ASP A 138 30.61 -0.06 -6.25
CA ASP A 138 31.74 0.85 -6.46
C ASP A 138 33.07 0.22 -6.02
N LYS A 139 33.34 -0.99 -6.51
CA LYS A 139 34.58 -1.70 -6.23
C LYS A 139 35.50 -1.72 -7.46
N PRO A 140 36.79 -1.33 -7.31
CA PRO A 140 37.79 -1.51 -8.35
C PRO A 140 38.02 -2.98 -8.66
N ALA A 141 38.89 -3.23 -9.63
CA ALA A 141 39.42 -4.56 -9.90
C ALA A 141 39.79 -5.25 -8.59
N LEU A 142 39.28 -6.47 -8.41
CA LEU A 142 39.74 -7.35 -7.35
C LEU A 142 41.21 -7.69 -7.60
N ASP A 143 42.11 -7.33 -6.68
CA ASP A 143 43.52 -7.73 -6.74
C ASP A 143 43.62 -9.27 -6.79
N GLY A 144 44.48 -9.80 -7.66
CA GLY A 144 44.56 -11.21 -8.07
C GLY A 144 44.93 -12.25 -7.02
N ALA A 145 44.65 -12.04 -5.74
CA ALA A 145 44.99 -12.95 -4.64
C ALA A 145 43.85 -13.88 -4.18
N ALA A 146 42.65 -13.85 -4.79
CA ALA A 146 41.50 -14.63 -4.33
C ALA A 146 40.71 -15.37 -5.42
N LEU A 147 41.28 -15.58 -6.61
CA LEU A 147 40.61 -16.33 -7.68
C LEU A 147 41.51 -17.48 -8.14
N PRO A 148 41.10 -18.76 -7.98
CA PRO A 148 41.71 -19.84 -8.73
C PRO A 148 41.59 -19.49 -10.22
N PHE A 149 42.71 -19.50 -10.94
CA PHE A 149 42.78 -19.24 -12.37
C PHE A 149 41.96 -20.26 -13.17
N THR A 150 40.63 -20.10 -13.23
CA THR A 150 39.77 -20.81 -14.17
C THR A 150 39.49 -19.89 -15.35
N GLN A 151 40.41 -19.88 -16.32
CA GLN A 151 40.35 -19.51 -17.76
C GLN A 151 39.38 -18.41 -18.33
N ARG A 152 38.54 -17.69 -17.55
CA ARG A 152 37.59 -16.67 -18.05
C ARG A 152 37.47 -15.43 -17.15
N SER A 153 38.59 -14.84 -16.73
CA SER A 153 38.62 -13.53 -16.04
C SER A 153 39.02 -12.42 -17.02
N PRO A 154 38.50 -11.18 -16.88
CA PRO A 154 39.10 -10.01 -17.55
C PRO A 154 40.56 -9.86 -17.16
N SER A 155 41.40 -9.44 -18.11
CA SER A 155 42.83 -9.18 -17.88
C SER A 155 43.09 -8.01 -16.92
N THR A 156 42.09 -7.13 -16.77
CA THR A 156 42.08 -5.96 -15.89
C THR A 156 41.57 -6.25 -14.48
N GLY A 157 41.11 -7.48 -14.21
CA GLY A 157 40.37 -7.83 -13.00
C GLY A 157 38.89 -7.44 -13.06
N TRP A 158 38.10 -7.86 -12.08
CA TRP A 158 36.65 -7.62 -12.06
C TRP A 158 36.30 -6.29 -11.41
N HIS A 159 35.78 -5.35 -12.20
CA HIS A 159 35.28 -4.08 -11.71
C HIS A 159 33.78 -4.14 -11.43
N PHE A 160 33.31 -3.63 -10.29
CA PHE A 160 31.88 -3.46 -10.00
C PHE A 160 31.60 -1.99 -9.84
N ARG A 161 31.26 -1.33 -10.95
CA ARG A 161 31.24 0.14 -11.09
C ARG A 161 29.88 0.69 -11.47
N GLY A 162 28.83 -0.07 -11.20
CA GLY A 162 27.45 0.28 -11.51
C GLY A 162 27.06 1.69 -11.05
N ARG A 163 27.42 2.05 -9.80
CA ARG A 163 27.14 3.38 -9.25
C ARG A 163 27.83 4.49 -10.04
N ARG A 164 29.09 4.28 -10.42
CA ARG A 164 29.90 5.24 -11.20
C ARG A 164 29.35 5.43 -12.61
N ILE A 165 28.84 4.37 -13.22
CA ILE A 165 28.14 4.46 -14.51
C ILE A 165 26.90 5.35 -14.39
N VAL A 166 26.06 5.16 -13.38
CA VAL A 166 24.87 6.01 -13.17
C VAL A 166 25.26 7.47 -12.95
N GLU A 167 26.23 7.75 -12.07
CA GLU A 167 26.73 9.10 -11.80
C GLU A 167 27.22 9.81 -13.07
N ALA A 168 27.99 9.09 -13.89
CA ALA A 168 28.52 9.59 -15.16
C ALA A 168 27.42 9.85 -16.20
N VAL A 169 26.38 9.01 -16.28
CA VAL A 169 25.21 9.27 -17.14
C VAL A 169 24.54 10.58 -16.75
N PHE A 170 24.28 10.81 -15.46
CA PHE A 170 23.70 12.07 -15.02
C PHE A 170 24.60 13.26 -15.36
N ALA A 171 25.90 13.17 -15.12
CA ALA A 171 26.86 14.22 -15.49
C ALA A 171 26.86 14.51 -17.00
N ASP A 172 26.82 13.47 -17.83
CA ASP A 172 26.79 13.60 -19.27
C ASP A 172 25.48 14.21 -19.78
N LEU A 173 24.33 13.79 -19.22
CA LEU A 173 23.03 14.37 -19.58
C LEU A 173 22.93 15.87 -19.24
N ARG A 174 23.59 16.32 -18.17
CA ARG A 174 23.70 17.76 -17.87
C ARG A 174 24.48 18.49 -18.96
N LYS A 175 25.59 17.91 -19.42
CA LYS A 175 26.46 18.48 -20.46
C LYS A 175 25.81 18.46 -21.85
N THR A 176 25.11 17.38 -22.20
CA THR A 176 24.66 17.11 -23.58
C THR A 176 23.24 17.59 -23.85
N VAL A 177 22.32 17.43 -22.91
CA VAL A 177 20.91 17.77 -23.07
C VAL A 177 20.38 18.68 -21.96
N GLY A 178 21.26 19.28 -21.17
CA GLY A 178 20.92 20.35 -20.23
C GLY A 178 20.09 19.92 -19.03
N LEU A 179 20.16 18.65 -18.61
CA LEU A 179 19.45 18.17 -17.41
C LEU A 179 19.78 19.07 -16.20
N GLY A 180 18.75 19.56 -15.51
CA GLY A 180 18.92 20.39 -14.31
C GLY A 180 19.52 21.78 -14.57
N GLY A 181 19.54 22.21 -15.84
CA GLY A 181 19.91 23.58 -16.21
C GLY A 181 18.82 24.60 -15.88
N ARG A 182 17.60 24.16 -15.56
CA ARG A 182 16.46 25.03 -15.21
C ARG A 182 15.73 24.53 -13.97
N ALA A 183 15.38 25.45 -13.07
CA ALA A 183 14.64 25.13 -11.86
C ALA A 183 13.28 24.46 -12.16
N GLY A 184 13.05 23.27 -11.60
CA GLY A 184 11.83 22.48 -11.84
C GLY A 184 11.93 21.48 -13.00
N ASP A 185 13.12 21.23 -13.54
CA ASP A 185 13.37 20.09 -14.44
C ASP A 185 13.00 18.78 -13.75
N ARG A 186 12.27 17.89 -14.43
CA ARG A 186 11.73 16.66 -13.86
C ARG A 186 12.47 15.43 -14.38
N VAL A 187 12.99 14.61 -13.49
CA VAL A 187 13.69 13.36 -13.84
C VAL A 187 12.94 12.16 -13.28
N VAL A 188 12.58 11.24 -14.16
CA VAL A 188 12.08 9.92 -13.81
C VAL A 188 13.27 8.96 -13.84
N TYR A 189 13.70 8.49 -12.66
CA TYR A 189 14.83 7.59 -12.51
C TYR A 189 14.34 6.19 -12.14
N GLY A 190 14.74 5.18 -12.90
CA GLY A 190 14.13 3.87 -12.76
C GLY A 190 14.78 2.79 -13.58
N GLY A 191 14.16 1.62 -13.63
CA GLY A 191 14.62 0.50 -14.45
C GLY A 191 13.73 -0.71 -14.30
N CYS A 192 14.08 -1.80 -14.99
CA CYS A 192 13.42 -3.09 -14.81
C CYS A 192 14.33 -4.16 -14.22
N GLY A 193 13.78 -5.05 -13.38
CA GLY A 193 14.42 -6.29 -12.96
C GLY A 193 15.64 -5.98 -12.11
N SER A 194 16.84 -6.37 -12.57
CA SER A 194 18.08 -5.96 -11.90
C SER A 194 18.32 -4.45 -11.95
N GLY A 195 17.99 -3.78 -13.06
CA GLY A 195 18.03 -2.32 -13.16
C GLY A 195 16.98 -1.63 -12.28
N GLY A 196 15.78 -2.22 -12.18
CA GLY A 196 14.72 -1.74 -11.28
C GLY A 196 15.11 -1.88 -9.81
N ARG A 197 15.75 -2.99 -9.46
CA ARG A 197 16.37 -3.22 -8.15
C ARG A 197 17.48 -2.20 -7.87
N GLY A 198 18.37 -1.97 -8.84
CA GLY A 198 19.42 -0.97 -8.74
C GLY A 198 18.87 0.42 -8.44
N ALA A 199 17.91 0.86 -9.25
CA ALA A 199 17.21 2.13 -9.05
C ALA A 199 16.49 2.20 -7.69
N LEU A 200 15.83 1.12 -7.27
CA LEU A 200 15.21 1.02 -5.94
C LEU A 200 16.24 1.22 -4.81
N VAL A 201 17.46 0.71 -4.98
CA VAL A 201 18.52 0.88 -3.99
C VAL A 201 19.11 2.29 -4.02
N SER A 202 19.37 2.84 -5.20
CA SER A 202 20.04 4.14 -5.36
C SER A 202 19.11 5.35 -5.36
N LEU A 203 17.78 5.18 -5.34
CA LEU A 203 16.82 6.26 -5.58
C LEU A 203 17.03 7.50 -4.69
N ASP A 204 17.04 7.31 -3.37
CA ASP A 204 17.20 8.41 -2.42
C ASP A 204 18.59 9.07 -2.55
N TYR A 205 19.62 8.29 -2.85
CA TYR A 205 20.98 8.80 -3.09
C TYR A 205 21.04 9.68 -4.35
N ILE A 206 20.46 9.21 -5.46
CA ILE A 206 20.42 9.97 -6.71
C ILE A 206 19.58 11.24 -6.55
N ALA A 207 18.42 11.17 -5.90
CA ALA A 207 17.62 12.36 -5.65
C ALA A 207 18.36 13.38 -4.77
N ALA A 208 19.01 12.93 -3.69
CA ALA A 208 19.80 13.80 -2.82
C ALA A 208 20.93 14.51 -3.58
N ALA A 209 21.61 13.81 -4.49
CA ALA A 209 22.69 14.37 -5.32
C ALA A 209 22.21 15.41 -6.35
N HIS A 210 20.89 15.53 -6.58
CA HIS A 210 20.29 16.43 -7.56
C HIS A 210 19.31 17.43 -6.94
N VAL A 211 19.25 17.54 -5.61
CA VAL A 211 18.47 18.58 -4.93
C VAL A 211 18.90 19.97 -5.41
N GLY A 212 17.92 20.80 -5.78
CA GLY A 212 18.15 22.14 -6.33
C GLY A 212 18.51 22.16 -7.82
N LEU A 213 18.85 21.01 -8.42
CA LEU A 213 19.08 20.88 -9.86
C LEU A 213 17.84 20.35 -10.58
N ALA A 214 17.27 19.25 -10.09
CA ALA A 214 16.12 18.61 -10.70
C ALA A 214 15.24 17.91 -9.65
N ASP A 215 13.97 17.78 -9.96
CA ASP A 215 13.01 17.00 -9.18
C ASP A 215 13.04 15.54 -9.64
N VAL A 216 13.64 14.67 -8.83
CA VAL A 216 13.85 13.25 -9.14
C VAL A 216 12.76 12.40 -8.50
N VAL A 217 12.13 11.53 -9.29
CA VAL A 217 11.17 10.51 -8.82
C VAL A 217 11.49 9.12 -9.33
N GLY A 218 11.08 8.11 -8.57
CA GLY A 218 11.39 6.71 -8.83
C GLY A 218 10.43 6.03 -9.82
N LEU A 219 10.96 5.18 -10.69
CA LEU A 219 10.18 4.28 -11.54
C LEU A 219 10.70 2.84 -11.43
N LEU A 220 10.06 2.05 -10.60
CA LEU A 220 10.55 0.74 -10.18
C LEU A 220 9.71 -0.34 -10.88
N ASP A 221 10.29 -1.04 -11.85
CA ASP A 221 9.62 -2.15 -12.55
C ASP A 221 10.23 -3.49 -12.12
N SER A 222 9.39 -4.40 -11.64
CA SER A 222 9.81 -5.77 -11.32
C SER A 222 10.99 -5.82 -10.32
N ALA A 223 11.06 -4.82 -9.42
CA ALA A 223 12.20 -4.56 -8.53
C ALA A 223 12.19 -5.32 -7.19
N VAL A 224 11.10 -6.03 -6.87
CA VAL A 224 10.89 -6.69 -5.56
C VAL A 224 11.25 -8.16 -5.64
N TRP A 225 12.46 -8.50 -5.20
CA TRP A 225 12.91 -9.88 -5.12
C TRP A 225 12.56 -10.45 -3.75
N LEU A 226 11.89 -11.61 -3.73
CA LEU A 226 11.32 -12.18 -2.51
C LEU A 226 12.29 -13.13 -1.81
N PRO A 227 12.28 -13.15 -0.46
CA PRO A 227 13.06 -14.08 0.35
C PRO A 227 12.37 -15.44 0.39
N LEU A 228 12.38 -16.13 -0.74
CA LEU A 228 11.81 -17.47 -0.91
C LEU A 228 12.92 -18.51 -1.02
N THR A 229 12.68 -19.68 -0.42
CA THR A 229 13.53 -20.85 -0.67
C THR A 229 13.21 -21.40 -2.06
N PRO A 230 14.21 -21.52 -2.95
CA PRO A 230 13.99 -22.06 -4.29
C PRO A 230 13.67 -23.56 -4.23
N ARG A 231 12.82 -24.02 -5.15
CA ARG A 231 12.54 -25.44 -5.37
C ARG A 231 13.51 -26.06 -6.38
N ALA A 232 14.03 -25.26 -7.30
CA ALA A 232 15.05 -25.69 -8.24
C ALA A 232 16.29 -26.21 -7.49
N LYS A 233 16.77 -27.40 -7.86
CA LYS A 233 17.97 -27.97 -7.27
C LYS A 233 19.18 -27.10 -7.61
N ASN A 234 20.07 -26.92 -6.64
CA ASN A 234 21.35 -26.18 -6.78
C ASN A 234 21.20 -24.68 -7.10
N LEU A 235 20.01 -24.09 -6.95
CA LEU A 235 19.85 -22.64 -7.06
C LEU A 235 20.14 -21.97 -5.72
N VAL A 236 21.02 -20.96 -5.73
CA VAL A 236 21.26 -20.08 -4.59
C VAL A 236 20.04 -19.17 -4.41
N SER A 237 19.50 -19.06 -3.19
CA SER A 237 18.35 -18.22 -2.88
C SER A 237 18.64 -16.74 -3.16
N PHE A 238 17.62 -15.93 -3.49
CA PHE A 238 17.86 -14.49 -3.72
C PHE A 238 18.42 -13.76 -2.50
N ASP A 239 18.13 -14.24 -1.29
CA ASP A 239 18.71 -13.72 -0.05
C ASP A 239 20.22 -14.00 0.03
N ASP A 240 20.62 -15.24 -0.24
CA ASP A 240 22.03 -15.63 -0.22
C ASP A 240 22.80 -14.96 -1.36
N GLN A 241 22.21 -14.85 -2.56
CA GLN A 241 22.77 -14.04 -3.64
C GLN A 241 22.99 -12.60 -3.18
N SER A 242 22.02 -12.01 -2.46
CA SER A 242 22.13 -10.63 -1.97
C SER A 242 23.21 -10.45 -0.89
N ARG A 243 23.35 -11.43 0.00
CA ARG A 243 24.40 -11.44 1.02
C ARG A 243 25.80 -11.56 0.42
N LEU A 244 25.96 -12.47 -0.54
CA LEU A 244 27.22 -12.68 -1.25
C LEU A 244 27.58 -11.46 -2.10
N ALA A 245 26.62 -10.93 -2.86
CA ALA A 245 26.81 -9.72 -3.66
C ALA A 245 27.19 -8.50 -2.80
N PHE A 246 26.55 -8.31 -1.64
CA PHE A 246 26.88 -7.23 -0.71
C PHE A 246 28.37 -7.25 -0.33
N SER A 247 28.90 -8.45 -0.05
CA SER A 247 30.31 -8.63 0.29
C SER A 247 31.23 -8.43 -0.92
N LEU A 248 30.79 -8.92 -2.09
CA LEU A 248 31.56 -8.87 -3.33
C LEU A 248 31.72 -7.45 -3.86
N MET A 249 30.62 -6.70 -4.00
CA MET A 249 30.59 -5.38 -4.66
C MET A 249 30.72 -4.20 -3.70
N THR A 250 30.60 -4.45 -2.39
CA THR A 250 30.80 -3.47 -1.31
C THR A 250 30.05 -2.16 -1.57
N PRO A 251 28.70 -2.19 -1.62
CA PRO A 251 27.90 -1.00 -1.89
C PRO A 251 28.14 0.06 -0.80
N GLY A 252 28.29 1.33 -1.22
CA GLY A 252 28.53 2.44 -0.29
C GLY A 252 27.40 2.60 0.73
N VAL A 253 27.75 2.92 1.98
CA VAL A 253 26.80 3.11 3.09
C VAL A 253 25.78 4.21 2.75
N GLU A 254 26.22 5.23 2.04
CA GLU A 254 25.41 6.34 1.52
C GLU A 254 24.30 5.88 0.55
N LEU A 255 24.53 4.79 -0.19
CA LEU A 255 23.57 4.23 -1.12
C LEU A 255 22.42 3.52 -0.38
N LEU A 256 22.75 2.90 0.75
CA LEU A 256 21.84 1.99 1.46
C LEU A 256 20.82 2.72 2.35
N GLY A 257 21.01 4.00 2.61
CA GLY A 257 20.10 4.79 3.45
C GLY A 257 20.27 4.49 4.94
N LYS A 258 20.28 5.56 5.75
CA LYS A 258 20.59 5.48 7.19
C LYS A 258 19.54 4.67 7.96
N GLU A 259 18.27 4.84 7.62
CA GLU A 259 17.13 4.25 8.32
C GLU A 259 17.08 2.74 8.10
N CYS A 260 17.38 2.28 6.88
CA CYS A 260 17.46 0.86 6.58
C CYS A 260 18.61 0.20 7.36
N LEU A 261 19.78 0.84 7.39
CA LEU A 261 20.95 0.35 8.12
C LEU A 261 20.79 0.40 9.65
N GLN A 262 19.97 1.33 10.17
CA GLN A 262 19.58 1.34 11.57
C GLN A 262 18.67 0.17 11.91
N LYS A 263 17.79 -0.24 10.98
CA LYS A 263 16.92 -1.42 11.18
C LYS A 263 17.69 -2.73 11.06
N TYR A 264 18.56 -2.83 10.07
CA TYR A 264 19.32 -4.05 9.76
C TYR A 264 20.81 -3.81 9.97
N THR A 265 21.30 -4.21 11.13
CA THR A 265 22.68 -3.99 11.57
C THR A 265 23.57 -5.21 11.30
N GLY A 266 24.89 -5.01 11.33
CA GLY A 266 25.87 -6.10 11.24
C GLY A 266 25.73 -6.95 9.98
N ASP A 267 25.63 -8.26 10.15
CA ASP A 267 25.52 -9.26 9.08
C ASP A 267 24.18 -9.22 8.32
N GLN A 268 23.24 -8.35 8.72
CA GLN A 268 21.94 -8.18 8.07
C GLN A 268 21.88 -6.99 7.11
N GLN A 269 22.93 -6.17 7.02
CA GLN A 269 22.93 -4.96 6.19
C GLN A 269 22.63 -5.23 4.70
N TRP A 270 22.95 -6.42 4.19
CA TRP A 270 22.62 -6.84 2.82
C TRP A 270 21.11 -6.79 2.51
N LYS A 271 20.23 -6.87 3.52
CA LYS A 271 18.78 -6.71 3.35
C LYS A 271 18.42 -5.36 2.73
N CYS A 272 19.24 -4.33 2.95
CA CYS A 272 19.05 -3.02 2.34
C CYS A 272 19.27 -2.98 0.82
N LEU A 273 19.74 -4.08 0.22
CA LEU A 273 19.82 -4.25 -1.24
C LEU A 273 18.56 -4.85 -1.85
N GLN A 274 17.56 -5.24 -1.05
CA GLN A 274 16.45 -6.06 -1.51
C GLN A 274 15.12 -5.35 -1.28
N GLY A 275 14.31 -5.24 -2.34
CA GLY A 275 13.03 -4.50 -2.30
C GLY A 275 12.09 -4.96 -1.19
N ALA A 276 12.04 -6.28 -0.92
CA ALA A 276 11.24 -6.85 0.16
C ALA A 276 11.52 -6.21 1.54
N TYR A 277 12.76 -5.80 1.81
CA TYR A 277 13.13 -5.19 3.08
C TYR A 277 13.31 -3.67 2.97
N ARG A 278 13.73 -3.16 1.80
CA ARG A 278 14.09 -1.76 1.61
C ARG A 278 12.90 -0.84 1.37
N LEU A 279 11.86 -1.29 0.68
CA LEU A 279 10.74 -0.43 0.25
C LEU A 279 10.16 0.49 1.35
N PRO A 280 9.99 0.04 2.61
CA PRO A 280 9.48 0.90 3.68
C PRO A 280 10.35 2.10 4.05
N PHE A 281 11.61 2.14 3.59
CA PHE A 281 12.59 3.18 3.94
C PHE A 281 12.81 4.21 2.84
N LEU A 282 12.22 4.02 1.65
CA LEU A 282 12.34 4.99 0.55
C LEU A 282 11.58 6.27 0.87
N ARG A 283 12.22 7.41 0.61
CA ARG A 283 11.65 8.74 0.88
C ARG A 283 11.16 9.44 -0.37
N VAL A 284 11.90 9.25 -1.47
CA VAL A 284 11.57 9.85 -2.75
C VAL A 284 10.28 9.22 -3.30
N PRO A 285 9.33 10.03 -3.81
CA PRO A 285 8.12 9.50 -4.45
C PRO A 285 8.45 8.55 -5.60
N PHE A 286 7.78 7.40 -5.67
CA PHE A 286 8.03 6.43 -6.74
C PHE A 286 6.76 5.77 -7.28
N PHE A 287 6.82 5.34 -8.54
CA PHE A 287 5.86 4.42 -9.14
C PHE A 287 6.45 3.00 -9.15
N LEU A 288 5.88 2.07 -8.41
CA LEU A 288 6.25 0.65 -8.44
C LEU A 288 5.26 -0.12 -9.33
N SER A 289 5.73 -0.67 -10.45
CA SER A 289 5.03 -1.72 -11.19
C SER A 289 5.65 -3.07 -10.84
N HIS A 290 4.89 -3.97 -10.22
CA HIS A 290 5.41 -5.30 -9.89
C HIS A 290 4.31 -6.35 -10.02
N SER A 291 4.50 -7.33 -10.89
CA SER A 291 3.48 -8.35 -11.12
C SER A 291 3.39 -9.32 -9.95
N GLN A 292 2.18 -9.67 -9.53
CA GLN A 292 1.97 -10.60 -8.42
C GLN A 292 2.53 -12.00 -8.72
N TYR A 293 2.47 -12.40 -9.98
CA TYR A 293 3.14 -13.58 -10.49
C TYR A 293 4.36 -13.15 -11.31
N ASP A 294 5.36 -12.56 -10.67
CA ASP A 294 6.57 -12.13 -11.39
C ASP A 294 7.22 -13.34 -12.11
N LEU A 295 7.30 -13.24 -13.43
CA LEU A 295 7.72 -14.34 -14.30
C LEU A 295 9.15 -14.77 -13.98
N TYR A 296 10.06 -13.83 -13.77
CA TYR A 296 11.46 -14.13 -13.46
C TYR A 296 11.58 -14.76 -12.08
N GLY A 297 10.98 -14.15 -11.06
CA GLY A 297 11.01 -14.63 -9.68
C GLY A 297 10.48 -16.05 -9.55
N ILE A 298 9.32 -16.35 -10.16
CA ILE A 298 8.75 -17.70 -10.15
C ILE A 298 9.61 -18.67 -10.97
N SER A 299 9.98 -18.30 -12.20
CA SER A 299 10.74 -19.18 -13.10
C SER A 299 12.06 -19.63 -12.49
N MET A 300 12.83 -18.67 -11.98
CA MET A 300 14.12 -18.97 -11.36
C MET A 300 13.94 -19.88 -10.16
N ASN A 301 13.01 -19.57 -9.24
CA ASN A 301 12.82 -20.38 -8.05
C ASN A 301 12.29 -21.80 -8.35
N LEU A 302 11.45 -21.99 -9.36
CA LEU A 302 10.91 -23.30 -9.72
C LEU A 302 11.87 -24.13 -10.57
N PHE A 303 12.45 -23.52 -11.59
CA PHE A 303 13.12 -24.24 -12.68
C PHE A 303 14.62 -23.97 -12.78
N GLY A 304 15.12 -22.93 -12.09
CA GLY A 304 16.51 -22.49 -12.20
C GLY A 304 16.85 -21.78 -13.52
N HIS A 305 15.85 -21.55 -14.37
CA HIS A 305 15.97 -20.85 -15.65
C HIS A 305 14.65 -20.13 -15.97
N LEU A 306 14.68 -19.20 -16.93
CA LEU A 306 13.50 -18.46 -17.36
C LEU A 306 12.51 -19.38 -18.08
N GLN A 307 11.27 -19.49 -17.57
CA GLN A 307 10.19 -20.24 -18.19
C GLN A 307 9.11 -19.26 -18.68
N PRO A 308 9.11 -18.92 -19.98
CA PRO A 308 8.22 -17.88 -20.52
C PRO A 308 6.76 -18.33 -20.67
N SER A 309 6.50 -19.65 -20.65
CA SER A 309 5.16 -20.20 -20.79
C SER A 309 4.35 -20.04 -19.50
N SER A 310 3.11 -19.56 -19.61
CA SER A 310 2.13 -19.57 -18.52
C SER A 310 1.43 -20.92 -18.35
N GLN A 311 1.81 -21.95 -19.12
CA GLN A 311 1.30 -23.31 -18.95
C GLN A 311 2.05 -24.04 -17.84
N LEU A 312 1.70 -23.71 -16.60
CA LEU A 312 2.22 -24.37 -15.39
C LEU A 312 1.31 -25.53 -14.98
N ASN A 313 1.89 -26.62 -14.49
CA ASN A 313 1.12 -27.73 -13.91
C ASN A 313 0.52 -27.35 -12.55
N ALA A 314 -0.33 -28.22 -11.99
CA ALA A 314 -1.05 -27.91 -10.75
C ALA A 314 -0.15 -27.64 -9.54
N GLU A 315 1.02 -28.28 -9.45
CA GLU A 315 1.96 -28.04 -8.35
C GLU A 315 2.71 -26.72 -8.51
N GLU A 316 3.16 -26.43 -9.73
CA GLU A 316 3.82 -25.17 -10.09
C GLU A 316 2.88 -23.97 -9.88
N GLN A 317 1.59 -24.12 -10.21
CA GLN A 317 0.58 -23.09 -9.94
C GLN A 317 0.38 -22.87 -8.43
N ARG A 318 0.45 -23.90 -7.60
CA ARG A 318 0.42 -23.73 -6.13
C ARG A 318 1.63 -22.95 -5.64
N TYR A 319 2.81 -23.20 -6.21
CA TYR A 319 4.00 -22.41 -5.90
C TYR A 319 3.85 -20.95 -6.36
N ALA A 320 3.32 -20.72 -7.55
CA ALA A 320 3.04 -19.38 -8.04
C ALA A 320 2.06 -18.61 -7.14
N GLU A 321 1.03 -19.27 -6.60
CA GLU A 321 0.14 -18.66 -5.59
C GLU A 321 0.89 -18.37 -4.28
N HIS A 322 1.78 -19.26 -3.85
CA HIS A 322 2.66 -18.98 -2.69
C HIS A 322 3.56 -17.76 -2.93
N TYR A 323 4.11 -17.61 -4.14
CA TYR A 323 4.88 -16.44 -4.54
C TYR A 323 4.03 -15.16 -4.44
N ARG A 324 2.86 -15.14 -5.09
CA ARG A 324 1.93 -13.99 -5.06
C ARG A 324 1.58 -13.57 -3.64
N THR A 325 1.20 -14.54 -2.81
CA THR A 325 0.73 -14.27 -1.44
C THR A 325 1.86 -13.80 -0.53
N THR A 326 3.09 -14.21 -0.83
CA THR A 326 4.29 -13.67 -0.20
C THR A 326 4.56 -12.24 -0.67
N LEU A 327 4.51 -11.97 -1.97
CA LEU A 327 4.70 -10.64 -2.52
C LEU A 327 3.73 -9.60 -1.95
N ILE A 328 2.45 -9.94 -1.83
CA ILE A 328 1.42 -9.05 -1.28
C ILE A 328 1.78 -8.57 0.14
N LYS A 329 2.49 -9.38 0.94
CA LYS A 329 2.95 -9.00 2.29
C LYS A 329 4.09 -7.99 2.27
N TYR A 330 4.89 -8.00 1.20
CA TYR A 330 6.06 -7.13 1.03
C TYR A 330 5.77 -5.85 0.22
N LEU A 331 4.65 -5.79 -0.49
CA LEU A 331 4.21 -4.56 -1.13
C LEU A 331 3.74 -3.55 -0.06
N PRO A 332 4.34 -2.35 0.00
CA PRO A 332 3.91 -1.34 0.95
C PRO A 332 2.54 -0.79 0.58
N THR A 333 1.77 -0.40 1.58
CA THR A 333 0.61 0.49 1.38
C THR A 333 1.13 1.92 1.34
N PRO A 334 0.97 2.67 0.23
CA PRO A 334 1.45 4.05 0.15
C PRO A 334 0.82 4.94 1.21
N LEU A 335 1.66 5.73 1.88
CA LEU A 335 1.17 6.79 2.75
C LEU A 335 0.51 7.88 1.89
N LEU A 336 -0.65 8.37 2.32
CA LEU A 336 -1.35 9.44 1.60
C LEU A 336 -0.47 10.68 1.53
N GLY A 337 -0.33 11.29 0.35
CA GLY A 337 0.55 12.45 0.17
C GLY A 337 2.02 12.10 -0.05
N SER A 338 2.39 10.81 -0.10
CA SER A 338 3.77 10.39 -0.40
C SER A 338 4.16 10.57 -1.87
N GLY A 339 3.20 10.75 -2.77
CA GLY A 339 3.44 10.72 -4.22
C GLY A 339 3.81 9.33 -4.75
N THR A 340 3.67 8.30 -3.93
CA THR A 340 4.01 6.93 -4.29
C THR A 340 2.79 6.19 -4.84
N THR A 341 2.94 5.58 -6.01
CA THR A 341 1.92 4.70 -6.59
C THR A 341 2.44 3.27 -6.67
N ILE A 342 1.65 2.32 -6.17
CA ILE A 342 1.91 0.87 -6.34
C ILE A 342 0.89 0.33 -7.32
N PHE A 343 1.38 -0.24 -8.42
CA PHE A 343 0.61 -0.98 -9.40
C PHE A 343 1.05 -2.44 -9.41
N SER A 344 0.13 -3.36 -9.08
CA SER A 344 0.44 -4.78 -9.01
C SER A 344 -0.62 -5.64 -9.68
N SER A 345 -0.41 -5.95 -10.96
CA SER A 345 -1.26 -6.86 -11.75
C SER A 345 -1.05 -8.31 -11.35
N ALA A 346 -2.08 -9.15 -11.47
CA ALA A 346 -1.96 -10.60 -11.27
C ALA A 346 -1.61 -11.33 -12.57
N CYS A 347 -0.60 -10.83 -13.29
CA CYS A 347 -0.13 -11.39 -14.56
C CYS A 347 1.14 -12.21 -14.35
N TYR A 348 1.33 -13.27 -15.13
CA TYR A 348 2.61 -13.96 -15.21
C TYR A 348 3.56 -13.16 -16.12
N ALA A 349 4.24 -12.16 -15.55
CA ALA A 349 4.95 -11.15 -16.31
C ALA A 349 6.19 -10.63 -15.58
N HIS A 350 7.16 -10.12 -16.35
CA HIS A 350 8.36 -9.43 -15.86
C HIS A 350 8.68 -8.29 -16.83
N CYS A 351 9.14 -7.14 -16.34
CA CYS A 351 9.33 -5.92 -17.14
C CYS A 351 8.07 -5.45 -17.87
N THR A 352 7.06 -5.05 -17.11
CA THR A 352 5.77 -4.63 -17.68
C THR A 352 5.84 -3.28 -18.38
N LEU A 353 6.74 -2.37 -17.97
CA LEU A 353 6.79 -1.00 -18.47
C LEU A 353 7.48 -0.86 -19.83
N THR A 354 8.39 -1.77 -20.16
CA THR A 354 9.17 -1.71 -21.43
C THR A 354 8.55 -2.52 -22.56
N SER A 355 7.48 -3.26 -22.28
CA SER A 355 6.80 -4.13 -23.23
C SER A 355 5.40 -3.62 -23.58
N GLY A 356 4.69 -4.34 -24.45
CA GLY A 356 3.28 -4.06 -24.76
C GLY A 356 2.36 -4.15 -23.52
N LEU A 357 2.81 -4.80 -22.44
CA LEU A 357 2.06 -4.91 -21.19
C LEU A 357 1.80 -3.55 -20.53
N LEU A 358 2.60 -2.52 -20.80
CA LEU A 358 2.28 -1.15 -20.37
C LEU A 358 0.86 -0.75 -20.79
N TYR A 359 0.43 -1.16 -21.99
CA TYR A 359 -0.84 -0.78 -22.57
C TYR A 359 -1.97 -1.78 -22.29
N SER A 360 -1.65 -3.06 -22.07
CA SER A 360 -2.64 -4.12 -21.90
C SER A 360 -2.82 -4.60 -20.46
N ALA A 361 -1.80 -4.52 -19.60
CA ALA A 361 -1.88 -4.99 -18.22
C ALA A 361 -2.85 -4.13 -17.41
N ARG A 362 -3.64 -4.81 -16.58
CA ARG A 362 -4.65 -4.21 -15.72
C ARG A 362 -4.52 -4.70 -14.28
N ALA A 363 -4.97 -3.84 -13.38
CA ALA A 363 -5.19 -4.15 -11.99
C ALA A 363 -6.45 -3.40 -11.54
N GLU A 364 -7.42 -4.11 -10.99
CA GLU A 364 -8.73 -3.55 -10.62
C GLU A 364 -9.44 -2.85 -11.81
N GLY A 365 -9.17 -3.32 -13.03
CA GLY A 365 -9.71 -2.77 -14.27
C GLY A 365 -9.01 -1.51 -14.79
N VAL A 366 -8.08 -0.91 -14.03
CA VAL A 366 -7.27 0.25 -14.43
C VAL A 366 -6.09 -0.21 -15.30
N ALA A 367 -5.88 0.42 -16.46
CA ALA A 367 -4.72 0.10 -17.29
C ALA A 367 -3.42 0.68 -16.69
N LEU A 368 -2.32 -0.08 -16.79
CA LEU A 368 -1.01 0.35 -16.30
C LEU A 368 -0.58 1.71 -16.89
N VAL A 369 -0.79 1.92 -18.19
CA VAL A 369 -0.49 3.21 -18.85
C VAL A 369 -1.37 4.37 -18.33
N GLU A 370 -2.62 4.11 -17.95
CA GLU A 370 -3.52 5.14 -17.41
C GLU A 370 -3.06 5.56 -16.01
N ALA A 371 -2.75 4.59 -15.15
CA ALA A 371 -2.18 4.84 -13.83
C ALA A 371 -0.87 5.63 -13.92
N MET A 372 0.00 5.28 -14.86
CA MET A 372 1.26 5.98 -15.07
C MET A 372 1.08 7.41 -15.61
N ARG A 373 0.19 7.62 -16.59
CA ARG A 373 -0.14 8.97 -17.08
C ARG A 373 -0.63 9.85 -15.95
N HIS A 374 -1.51 9.32 -15.11
CA HIS A 374 -2.02 10.02 -13.95
C HIS A 374 -0.90 10.40 -12.98
N TRP A 375 -0.05 9.44 -12.62
CA TRP A 375 1.09 9.68 -11.72
C TRP A 375 2.06 10.74 -12.25
N LEU A 376 2.41 10.69 -13.55
CA LEU A 376 3.33 11.63 -14.19
C LEU A 376 2.77 13.05 -14.33
N SER A 377 1.44 13.20 -14.44
CA SER A 377 0.76 14.48 -14.64
C SER A 377 0.09 15.03 -13.38
N ALA A 378 0.19 14.31 -12.26
CA ALA A 378 -0.41 14.69 -11.00
C ALA A 378 0.11 16.05 -10.53
N SER A 379 -0.82 16.93 -10.16
CA SER A 379 -0.52 18.30 -9.69
C SER A 379 0.01 18.37 -8.26
N SER A 380 -0.02 17.26 -7.51
CA SER A 380 0.46 17.17 -6.14
C SER A 380 0.90 15.75 -5.79
N LEU A 381 1.71 15.61 -4.75
CA LEU A 381 2.07 14.29 -4.20
C LEU A 381 0.84 13.50 -3.74
N GLN A 382 -0.20 14.18 -3.28
CA GLN A 382 -1.44 13.50 -2.88
C GLN A 382 -2.17 12.90 -4.08
N ALA A 383 -2.31 13.66 -5.18
CA ALA A 383 -2.88 13.15 -6.42
C ALA A 383 -2.01 12.03 -7.04
N ALA A 384 -0.68 12.11 -6.90
CA ALA A 384 0.22 11.06 -7.34
C ALA A 384 0.22 9.80 -6.45
N THR A 385 -0.45 9.80 -5.29
CA THR A 385 -0.46 8.64 -4.41
C THR A 385 -1.52 7.62 -4.84
N GLY A 386 -1.15 6.37 -5.09
CA GLY A 386 -2.06 5.34 -5.61
C GLY A 386 -1.77 3.92 -5.13
N TRP A 387 -2.81 3.12 -4.90
CA TRP A 387 -2.68 1.70 -4.55
C TRP A 387 -3.61 0.85 -5.41
N ILE A 388 -3.07 0.27 -6.47
CA ILE A 388 -3.82 -0.40 -7.53
C ILE A 388 -3.28 -1.84 -7.63
N ARG A 389 -3.98 -2.80 -7.04
CA ARG A 389 -3.54 -4.21 -7.04
C ARG A 389 -4.66 -5.13 -7.50
N SER A 390 -4.37 -6.02 -8.43
CA SER A 390 -5.35 -7.01 -8.88
C SER A 390 -5.79 -7.90 -7.70
N ARG A 391 -7.09 -8.17 -7.64
CA ARG A 391 -7.71 -9.04 -6.64
C ARG A 391 -8.31 -10.30 -7.26
N CYS A 392 -8.06 -10.54 -8.55
CA CYS A 392 -8.54 -11.75 -9.20
C CYS A 392 -7.91 -13.00 -8.55
N VAL A 393 -8.58 -14.14 -8.77
CA VAL A 393 -8.23 -15.41 -8.16
C VAL A 393 -7.75 -16.38 -9.23
N GLY A 394 -6.67 -17.10 -8.91
CA GLY A 394 -6.05 -18.08 -9.81
C GLY A 394 -4.79 -17.55 -10.47
N PHE A 395 -3.96 -18.48 -10.94
CA PHE A 395 -2.71 -18.17 -11.61
C PHE A 395 -2.97 -17.37 -12.90
N ASP A 396 -2.19 -16.28 -13.08
CA ASP A 396 -2.24 -15.41 -14.27
C ASP A 396 -3.65 -14.85 -14.61
N CYS A 397 -4.52 -14.73 -13.62
CA CYS A 397 -5.90 -14.27 -13.82
C CYS A 397 -5.98 -12.81 -14.31
N GLY A 398 -4.92 -12.01 -14.08
CA GLY A 398 -4.84 -10.62 -14.52
C GLY A 398 -4.81 -10.45 -16.04
N SER A 399 -4.37 -11.48 -16.77
CA SER A 399 -4.37 -11.48 -18.25
C SER A 399 -5.77 -11.36 -18.86
N ARG A 400 -6.82 -11.66 -18.08
CA ARG A 400 -8.23 -11.65 -18.50
C ARG A 400 -9.05 -10.51 -17.90
N GLU A 401 -8.43 -9.61 -17.12
CA GLU A 401 -9.17 -8.52 -16.49
C GLU A 401 -9.73 -7.56 -17.55
N ALA A 402 -11.06 -7.42 -17.60
CA ALA A 402 -11.75 -6.53 -18.53
C ALA A 402 -11.65 -5.05 -18.10
N ARG A 403 -11.86 -4.15 -19.07
CA ARG A 403 -11.91 -2.70 -18.83
C ARG A 403 -13.05 -2.36 -17.86
N ASN A 404 -12.75 -1.70 -16.74
CA ASN A 404 -13.77 -1.17 -15.84
C ASN A 404 -13.89 0.36 -16.00
N PRO A 405 -14.82 0.87 -16.82
CA PRO A 405 -15.01 2.31 -17.01
C PRO A 405 -15.52 3.06 -15.76
N SER A 406 -16.05 2.34 -14.75
CA SER A 406 -16.50 2.96 -13.49
C SER A 406 -15.34 3.35 -12.57
N MET A 407 -14.19 2.67 -12.66
CA MET A 407 -12.96 3.03 -11.94
C MET A 407 -12.18 4.16 -12.62
N LEU A 408 -12.43 4.45 -13.90
CA LEU A 408 -11.87 5.64 -14.55
C LEU A 408 -12.63 6.93 -14.15
N LYS A 409 -13.92 6.81 -13.83
CA LYS A 409 -14.68 7.85 -13.10
C LYS A 409 -14.41 7.83 -11.58
N GLY A 410 -13.73 6.78 -11.11
CA GLY A 410 -13.23 6.56 -9.76
C GLY A 410 -11.72 6.77 -9.62
N PHE A 411 -11.01 7.24 -10.66
CA PHE A 411 -9.92 8.17 -10.44
C PHE A 411 -10.63 9.36 -9.85
N ILE A 412 -10.70 9.39 -8.53
CA ILE A 412 -11.00 10.62 -7.83
C ILE A 412 -9.95 11.57 -8.40
N SER A 413 -10.37 12.44 -9.30
CA SER A 413 -9.95 13.83 -9.23
C SER A 413 -10.08 14.15 -7.76
N LEU A 414 -8.97 13.96 -7.03
CA LEU A 414 -8.73 14.72 -5.83
C LEU A 414 -8.43 16.13 -6.35
N ALA A 415 -9.38 16.73 -7.08
CA ALA A 415 -9.85 18.02 -6.63
C ALA A 415 -9.95 17.83 -5.13
N GLN A 416 -9.07 18.54 -4.41
CA GLN A 416 -9.43 18.91 -3.08
C GLN A 416 -10.90 19.33 -3.19
N ALA A 417 -11.80 18.52 -2.63
CA ALA A 417 -12.76 19.15 -1.76
C ALA A 417 -11.86 20.00 -0.88
N PRO A 418 -11.88 21.34 -1.03
CA PRO A 418 -11.01 22.21 -0.25
C PRO A 418 -11.07 21.70 1.18
N ALA A 419 -9.91 21.60 1.85
CA ALA A 419 -9.85 21.20 3.26
C ALA A 419 -11.02 21.89 3.95
N VAL A 420 -12.00 21.11 4.43
CA VAL A 420 -13.34 21.66 4.70
C VAL A 420 -13.14 22.79 5.73
N PRO A 421 -13.34 24.06 5.34
CA PRO A 421 -12.98 25.17 6.21
C PRO A 421 -13.80 25.06 7.50
N GLY A 422 -13.14 25.18 8.66
CA GLY A 422 -13.79 25.06 9.95
C GLY A 422 -13.87 23.64 10.54
N LEU A 423 -13.17 22.65 9.98
CA LEU A 423 -12.97 21.38 10.68
C LEU A 423 -12.14 21.57 11.95
N GLY A 424 -12.66 21.08 13.08
CA GLY A 424 -11.93 21.05 14.33
C GLY A 424 -10.82 20.01 14.33
N THR A 425 -9.83 20.21 15.20
CA THR A 425 -8.86 19.15 15.53
C THR A 425 -9.52 18.06 16.35
N TRP A 426 -8.93 16.86 16.36
CA TRP A 426 -9.41 15.78 17.23
C TRP A 426 -9.13 16.13 18.69
N GLN A 427 -10.13 15.94 19.54
CA GLN A 427 -10.11 16.29 20.96
C GLN A 427 -10.50 15.07 21.79
N PRO A 428 -9.76 14.75 22.87
CA PRO A 428 -10.20 13.75 23.82
C PRO A 428 -11.33 14.27 24.70
N ARG A 429 -12.32 13.41 24.96
CA ARG A 429 -13.44 13.67 25.88
C ARG A 429 -13.56 12.52 26.85
N PHE A 430 -12.91 12.67 28.00
CA PHE A 430 -13.03 11.75 29.13
C PHE A 430 -14.30 12.07 29.90
N LEU A 431 -15.08 11.03 30.22
CA LEU A 431 -16.40 11.12 30.83
C LEU A 431 -16.33 11.19 32.36
N GLU A 432 -15.36 11.92 32.91
CA GLU A 432 -15.10 12.02 34.36
C GLU A 432 -16.28 12.64 35.13
N GLU A 433 -17.08 13.48 34.47
CA GLU A 433 -18.33 14.05 35.01
C GLU A 433 -19.49 13.04 35.12
N TYR A 434 -19.30 11.81 34.61
CA TYR A 434 -20.30 10.75 34.57
C TYR A 434 -19.77 9.53 35.35
N PRO A 435 -19.96 9.45 36.67
CA PRO A 435 -19.32 8.46 37.54
C PRO A 435 -19.57 6.99 37.18
N LEU A 436 -20.62 6.69 36.41
CA LEU A 436 -20.95 5.35 35.96
C LEU A 436 -20.35 4.99 34.59
N ALA A 437 -19.83 5.97 33.85
CA ALA A 437 -19.19 5.79 32.55
C ALA A 437 -17.71 5.47 32.73
N ILE A 438 -17.45 4.28 33.25
CA ILE A 438 -16.11 3.80 33.60
C ILE A 438 -15.76 2.54 32.82
N CYS A 439 -14.47 2.34 32.61
CA CYS A 439 -13.89 1.13 32.05
C CYS A 439 -13.89 0.01 33.08
N ASN A 440 -13.53 -1.21 32.65
CA ASN A 440 -13.52 -2.37 33.52
C ASN A 440 -12.63 -2.22 34.76
N ASP A 441 -11.54 -1.47 34.67
CA ASP A 441 -10.62 -1.16 35.78
C ASP A 441 -11.07 0.04 36.65
N GLY A 442 -12.24 0.62 36.36
CA GLY A 442 -12.76 1.80 37.06
C GLY A 442 -12.24 3.14 36.54
N SER A 443 -11.31 3.17 35.58
CA SER A 443 -10.87 4.41 34.94
C SER A 443 -12.01 5.06 34.13
N PRO A 444 -12.04 6.39 33.97
CA PRO A 444 -13.10 7.07 33.21
C PRO A 444 -13.05 6.67 31.74
N ALA A 445 -14.20 6.31 31.15
CA ALA A 445 -14.30 6.05 29.73
C ALA A 445 -14.14 7.34 28.92
N ALA A 446 -13.89 7.22 27.61
CA ALA A 446 -13.72 8.38 26.75
C ALA A 446 -14.20 8.14 25.32
N TYR A 447 -14.52 9.24 24.64
CA TYR A 447 -14.63 9.29 23.20
C TYR A 447 -13.67 10.35 22.65
N TYR A 448 -13.32 10.21 21.38
CA TYR A 448 -12.56 11.22 20.66
C TYR A 448 -13.49 11.96 19.72
N TYR A 449 -13.44 13.28 19.77
CA TYR A 449 -14.35 14.16 19.05
C TYR A 449 -13.61 14.98 18.01
N ARG A 450 -14.16 15.03 16.80
CA ARG A 450 -13.76 15.97 15.76
C ARG A 450 -14.97 16.81 15.38
N ALA A 451 -14.86 18.12 15.54
CA ALA A 451 -15.92 19.02 15.12
C ALA A 451 -15.99 19.08 13.58
N GLY A 452 -17.19 18.96 13.03
CA GLY A 452 -17.49 19.42 11.68
C GLY A 452 -17.59 20.95 11.63
N PRO A 453 -17.79 21.53 10.42
CA PRO A 453 -18.04 22.96 10.28
C PRO A 453 -19.26 23.41 11.10
N ALA A 454 -19.26 24.63 11.64
CA ALA A 454 -20.27 25.11 12.60
C ALA A 454 -21.74 24.99 12.13
N GLN A 455 -21.96 24.99 10.82
CA GLN A 455 -23.28 24.87 10.18
C GLN A 455 -23.72 23.43 9.92
N THR A 456 -22.85 22.43 10.12
CA THR A 456 -23.21 21.04 9.87
C THR A 456 -24.19 20.55 10.92
N ARG A 457 -25.19 19.77 10.48
CA ARG A 457 -26.23 19.14 11.31
C ARG A 457 -26.12 17.62 11.29
N ARG A 458 -24.95 17.13 10.93
CA ARG A 458 -24.71 15.72 10.64
C ARG A 458 -23.65 15.17 11.57
N TRP A 459 -23.99 14.04 12.18
CA TRP A 459 -23.23 13.43 13.26
C TRP A 459 -22.94 11.98 12.95
N LEU A 460 -21.68 11.57 13.10
CA LEU A 460 -21.27 10.17 13.10
C LEU A 460 -20.84 9.82 14.52
N VAL A 461 -21.64 9.02 15.20
CA VAL A 461 -21.28 8.43 16.49
C VAL A 461 -20.89 6.97 16.23
N PHE A 462 -19.60 6.70 16.28
CA PHE A 462 -19.01 5.42 15.91
C PHE A 462 -18.44 4.68 17.12
N LEU A 463 -18.88 3.45 17.33
CA LEU A 463 -18.44 2.56 18.39
C LEU A 463 -17.26 1.70 17.92
N GLU A 464 -16.14 1.78 18.63
CA GLU A 464 -14.95 0.98 18.35
C GLU A 464 -15.20 -0.52 18.49
N GLY A 465 -14.66 -1.30 17.55
CA GLY A 465 -14.65 -2.76 17.60
C GLY A 465 -13.40 -3.30 18.26
N ALA A 466 -13.55 -4.26 19.17
CA ALA A 466 -12.44 -4.91 19.84
C ALA A 466 -12.72 -6.33 20.38
N GLY A 467 -13.88 -6.91 20.05
CA GLY A 467 -14.34 -8.16 20.65
C GLY A 467 -15.05 -7.92 22.00
N TRP A 468 -15.22 -9.00 22.75
CA TRP A 468 -15.83 -9.00 24.07
C TRP A 468 -15.31 -10.18 24.91
N CYS A 469 -15.72 -10.30 26.16
CA CYS A 469 -15.52 -11.50 26.98
C CYS A 469 -16.86 -11.94 27.61
N TRP A 470 -16.98 -13.23 27.96
CA TRP A 470 -18.25 -13.85 28.35
C TRP A 470 -18.17 -14.71 29.62
N ASP A 471 -16.98 -14.89 30.18
CA ASP A 471 -16.74 -15.59 31.45
C ASP A 471 -15.41 -15.14 32.09
N GLY A 472 -15.16 -15.59 33.32
CA GLY A 472 -13.93 -15.27 34.05
C GLY A 472 -12.65 -15.58 33.24
N PRO A 473 -12.49 -16.80 32.68
CA PRO A 473 -11.34 -17.13 31.86
C PRO A 473 -11.16 -16.20 30.64
N SER A 474 -12.20 -15.97 29.83
CA SER A 474 -12.13 -15.12 28.63
C SER A 474 -11.84 -13.66 28.96
N CYS A 475 -12.33 -13.15 30.10
CA CYS A 475 -12.04 -11.80 30.56
C CYS A 475 -10.63 -11.65 31.14
N ASN A 476 -10.02 -12.73 31.65
CA ASN A 476 -8.67 -12.72 32.22
C ASN A 476 -7.55 -13.00 31.19
N ILE A 477 -7.88 -13.22 29.92
CA ILE A 477 -6.87 -13.37 28.86
C ILE A 477 -6.16 -12.04 28.63
N PRO A 478 -4.81 -12.00 28.60
CA PRO A 478 -4.04 -10.82 28.20
C PRO A 478 -4.23 -10.57 26.70
N TRP A 479 -5.34 -9.95 26.32
CA TRP A 479 -5.49 -9.45 24.96
C TRP A 479 -4.36 -8.43 24.73
N LYS A 480 -3.58 -8.60 23.66
CA LYS A 480 -2.47 -7.69 23.30
C LYS A 480 -2.92 -6.27 22.93
N ILE A 481 -4.19 -5.96 23.13
CA ILE A 481 -4.82 -4.65 23.11
C ILE A 481 -5.42 -4.49 24.51
N ARG A 482 -5.01 -3.46 25.27
CA ARG A 482 -5.47 -3.26 26.65
C ARG A 482 -6.92 -2.76 26.67
N LEU A 483 -7.89 -3.66 26.49
CA LEU A 483 -9.30 -3.34 26.24
C LEU A 483 -10.17 -3.16 27.51
N GLY A 484 -9.57 -3.20 28.70
CA GLY A 484 -10.27 -3.05 29.98
C GLY A 484 -10.03 -1.72 30.70
N THR A 485 -9.30 -0.79 30.09
CA THR A 485 -8.77 0.42 30.74
C THR A 485 -8.67 1.59 29.77
N SER A 486 -8.83 2.82 30.28
CA SER A 486 -8.53 4.05 29.54
C SER A 486 -7.16 4.65 29.87
N VAL A 487 -6.33 3.98 30.67
CA VAL A 487 -5.01 4.51 31.09
C VAL A 487 -4.11 4.85 29.89
N GLU A 488 -4.17 4.05 28.83
CA GLU A 488 -3.39 4.24 27.60
C GLU A 488 -4.10 5.13 26.56
N PHE A 489 -5.29 5.65 26.87
CA PHE A 489 -5.99 6.55 25.95
C PHE A 489 -5.26 7.88 25.88
N ALA A 490 -5.14 8.41 24.66
CA ALA A 490 -4.54 9.71 24.42
C ALA A 490 -5.35 10.79 25.14
N ARG A 491 -4.69 11.53 26.04
CA ARG A 491 -5.31 12.58 26.88
C ARG A 491 -5.15 13.99 26.34
N THR A 492 -4.27 14.19 25.38
CA THR A 492 -3.99 15.50 24.77
C THR A 492 -4.47 15.54 23.32
N PRO A 493 -4.94 16.69 22.80
CA PRO A 493 -5.32 16.84 21.40
C PRO A 493 -4.26 16.37 20.40
N GLU A 494 -2.98 16.63 20.69
CA GLU A 494 -1.85 16.26 19.83
C GLU A 494 -1.70 14.73 19.73
N ALA A 495 -1.77 14.05 20.87
CA ALA A 495 -1.73 12.59 20.93
C ALA A 495 -2.95 11.94 20.26
N VAL A 496 -4.15 12.53 20.41
CA VAL A 496 -5.35 12.05 19.71
C VAL A 496 -5.22 12.30 18.21
N ALA A 497 -4.68 13.44 17.77
CA ALA A 497 -4.43 13.71 16.37
C ALA A 497 -3.41 12.73 15.77
N ALA A 498 -2.35 12.38 16.51
CA ALA A 498 -1.39 11.35 16.11
C ALA A 498 -2.06 9.97 15.98
N TRP A 499 -2.87 9.56 16.96
CA TRP A 499 -3.68 8.35 16.87
C TRP A 499 -4.64 8.37 15.67
N ALA A 500 -5.34 9.48 15.48
CA ALA A 500 -6.32 9.67 14.41
C ALA A 500 -5.67 9.72 13.02
N SER A 501 -4.38 10.05 12.93
CA SER A 501 -3.60 10.01 11.68
C SER A 501 -3.51 8.62 11.06
N HIS A 502 -3.87 7.57 11.81
CA HIS A 502 -3.98 6.19 11.33
C HIS A 502 -5.40 5.80 10.89
N LEU A 503 -6.42 6.59 11.22
CA LEU A 503 -7.80 6.32 10.80
C LEU A 503 -7.96 6.51 9.28
N ARG A 504 -8.71 5.62 8.65
CA ARG A 504 -8.98 5.60 7.19
C ARG A 504 -10.45 5.30 6.95
N GLY A 505 -10.90 5.35 5.70
CA GLY A 505 -12.28 5.04 5.33
C GLY A 505 -13.26 6.10 5.83
N ALA A 506 -14.24 5.71 6.64
CA ALA A 506 -15.28 6.60 7.16
C ALA A 506 -14.76 7.84 7.91
N PHE A 507 -13.55 7.77 8.47
CA PHE A 507 -12.96 8.87 9.24
C PHE A 507 -11.98 9.75 8.45
N ASP A 508 -11.81 9.46 7.16
CA ASP A 508 -10.90 10.21 6.30
C ASP A 508 -11.39 11.66 6.11
N SER A 509 -10.49 12.63 6.28
CA SER A 509 -10.77 14.06 6.09
C SER A 509 -10.28 14.60 4.74
N THR A 510 -9.90 13.74 3.79
CA THR A 510 -9.24 14.13 2.52
C THR A 510 -10.15 14.11 1.29
N GLY A 511 -11.46 14.35 1.43
CA GLY A 511 -12.40 14.29 0.30
C GLY A 511 -13.03 12.93 0.05
N ARG A 512 -12.48 11.86 0.64
CA ARG A 512 -12.81 10.47 0.29
C ARG A 512 -13.92 9.86 1.15
N SER A 513 -14.10 10.38 2.36
CA SER A 513 -15.20 9.98 3.23
C SER A 513 -16.43 10.84 2.94
N PRO A 514 -17.63 10.24 2.80
CA PRO A 514 -18.88 11.01 2.80
C PRO A 514 -19.17 11.70 4.14
N PHE A 515 -18.38 11.40 5.19
CA PHE A 515 -18.53 11.94 6.54
C PHE A 515 -17.45 12.97 6.90
N GLN A 516 -16.65 13.41 5.93
CA GLN A 516 -15.49 14.27 6.19
C GLN A 516 -15.83 15.61 6.86
N ASP A 517 -17.03 16.14 6.61
CA ASP A 517 -17.60 17.39 7.09
C ASP A 517 -18.65 17.20 8.21
N TRP A 518 -18.73 16.00 8.79
CA TRP A 518 -19.63 15.69 9.90
C TRP A 518 -18.94 15.94 11.23
N HIS A 519 -19.74 16.20 12.27
CA HIS A 519 -19.27 15.98 13.63
C HIS A 519 -19.01 14.48 13.82
N ILE A 520 -17.82 14.10 14.28
CA ILE A 520 -17.48 12.69 14.50
C ILE A 520 -17.14 12.48 15.97
N ALA A 521 -17.87 11.56 16.61
CA ALA A 521 -17.56 11.01 17.91
C ALA A 521 -17.12 9.55 17.75
N TYR A 522 -15.83 9.29 17.95
CA TYR A 522 -15.27 7.94 17.96
C TYR A 522 -15.22 7.45 19.41
N VAL A 523 -16.16 6.60 19.78
CA VAL A 523 -16.30 6.08 21.15
C VAL A 523 -15.32 4.93 21.34
N ARG A 524 -14.34 5.14 22.22
CA ARG A 524 -13.30 4.16 22.51
C ARG A 524 -13.88 3.04 23.36
N THR A 525 -13.51 1.81 23.06
CA THR A 525 -13.95 0.65 23.84
C THR A 525 -12.99 0.38 25.00
N CYS A 526 -13.53 0.22 26.20
CA CYS A 526 -12.77 -0.17 27.40
C CYS A 526 -13.56 -1.04 28.40
N SER A 527 -14.80 -1.37 28.08
CA SER A 527 -15.71 -2.16 28.91
C SER A 527 -15.83 -3.62 28.47
N ASN A 528 -15.23 -4.00 27.32
CA ASN A 528 -15.24 -5.39 26.79
C ASN A 528 -16.62 -6.04 26.66
N ASP A 529 -17.68 -5.24 26.55
CA ASP A 529 -19.07 -5.71 26.64
C ASP A 529 -19.91 -5.26 25.46
N ALA A 530 -19.26 -4.94 24.33
CA ALA A 530 -19.92 -4.43 23.14
C ALA A 530 -20.85 -3.22 23.40
N PHE A 531 -20.60 -2.43 24.44
CA PHE A 531 -21.45 -1.32 24.87
C PHE A 531 -22.85 -1.73 25.39
N LEU A 532 -23.02 -2.99 25.83
CA LEU A 532 -24.31 -3.55 26.24
C LEU A 532 -24.48 -3.69 27.76
N GLY A 533 -23.37 -3.80 28.50
CA GLY A 533 -23.38 -4.14 29.91
C GLY A 533 -23.83 -3.01 30.83
N ASP A 534 -24.41 -3.38 31.97
CA ASP A 534 -24.59 -2.51 33.13
C ASP A 534 -24.48 -3.29 34.46
N SER A 535 -23.30 -3.86 34.71
CA SER A 535 -22.96 -4.51 35.98
C SER A 535 -21.67 -3.93 36.58
N SER A 536 -21.52 -4.10 37.89
CA SER A 536 -20.30 -3.78 38.63
C SER A 536 -19.93 -4.88 39.62
N PRO A 537 -18.69 -4.86 40.14
CA PRO A 537 -18.25 -5.83 41.15
C PRO A 537 -19.10 -5.81 42.43
N GLN A 538 -19.70 -4.67 42.74
CA GLN A 538 -20.61 -4.52 43.89
C GLN A 538 -21.95 -5.24 43.66
N ASP A 539 -22.40 -5.34 42.41
CA ASP A 539 -23.63 -6.06 42.03
C ASP A 539 -23.41 -7.59 42.03
N VAL A 540 -22.19 -8.05 41.71
CA VAL A 540 -21.81 -9.48 41.67
C VAL A 540 -21.51 -10.03 43.07
N ALA A 541 -21.03 -9.21 44.00
CA ALA A 541 -20.73 -9.60 45.39
C ALA A 541 -21.98 -10.05 46.19
N ALA A 542 -23.18 -9.69 45.74
CA ALA A 542 -24.44 -10.18 46.31
C ALA A 542 -24.82 -11.61 45.86
N ALA A 543 -24.16 -12.16 44.83
CA ALA A 543 -24.71 -13.31 44.07
C ALA A 543 -24.00 -14.67 44.24
N LYS A 544 -22.77 -14.80 44.77
CA LYS A 544 -22.17 -16.05 45.33
C LYS A 544 -20.67 -15.87 45.65
N ARG A 545 -20.25 -16.37 46.82
CA ARG A 545 -18.83 -16.50 47.24
C ARG A 545 -18.28 -17.84 46.73
N HIS A 546 -16.96 -17.86 46.47
CA HIS A 546 -16.09 -18.97 46.02
C HIS A 546 -15.72 -18.89 44.52
N GLU A 547 -14.65 -18.13 44.25
CA GLU A 547 -13.54 -18.32 43.27
C GLU A 547 -12.97 -16.92 42.86
N PRO A 548 -11.66 -16.61 42.99
CA PRO A 548 -11.08 -15.31 42.60
C PRO A 548 -10.64 -15.28 41.10
N GLY A 549 -10.71 -14.16 40.36
CA GLY A 549 -10.84 -12.76 40.77
C GLY A 549 -11.75 -11.90 39.87
N ILE A 550 -12.40 -10.81 40.30
CA ILE A 550 -11.99 -9.50 40.89
C ILE A 550 -12.55 -8.42 39.94
N GLY A 551 -13.45 -7.53 40.39
CA GLY A 551 -13.36 -6.12 39.98
C GLY A 551 -13.83 -5.60 38.60
N TRP A 552 -14.38 -6.40 37.67
CA TRP A 552 -14.75 -5.90 36.34
C TRP A 552 -16.06 -5.09 36.30
N HIS A 553 -16.02 -3.93 35.65
CA HIS A 553 -17.17 -3.04 35.39
C HIS A 553 -17.64 -3.16 33.94
N PHE A 554 -18.66 -3.99 33.68
CA PHE A 554 -19.36 -4.01 32.40
C PHE A 554 -20.33 -2.82 32.33
N ARG A 555 -19.80 -1.65 32.00
CA ARG A 555 -20.52 -0.36 32.02
C ARG A 555 -20.76 0.21 30.63
N GLY A 556 -20.67 -0.61 29.58
CA GLY A 556 -20.84 -0.22 28.19
C GLY A 556 -22.09 0.60 27.90
N ARG A 557 -23.23 0.23 28.47
CA ARG A 557 -24.49 0.99 28.34
C ARG A 557 -24.38 2.37 28.97
N ARG A 558 -23.71 2.48 30.11
CA ARG A 558 -23.49 3.77 30.81
C ARG A 558 -22.50 4.66 30.07
N ILE A 559 -21.48 4.07 29.45
CA ILE A 559 -20.55 4.78 28.55
C ILE A 559 -21.33 5.37 27.36
N LEU A 560 -22.23 4.59 26.76
CA LEU A 560 -23.07 5.05 25.65
C LEU A 560 -24.00 6.20 26.05
N GLU A 561 -24.75 6.03 27.15
CA GLU A 561 -25.64 7.05 27.71
C GLU A 561 -24.90 8.36 28.03
N ALA A 562 -23.74 8.25 28.69
CA ALA A 562 -22.91 9.39 29.04
C ALA A 562 -22.34 10.07 27.79
N THR A 563 -21.89 9.32 26.79
CA THR A 563 -21.38 9.87 25.52
C THR A 563 -22.44 10.73 24.84
N PHE A 564 -23.66 10.23 24.66
CA PHE A 564 -24.73 11.02 24.02
C PHE A 564 -25.18 12.21 24.88
N THR A 565 -25.19 12.05 26.20
CA THR A 565 -25.48 13.16 27.12
C THR A 565 -24.42 14.25 27.03
N ASP A 566 -23.14 13.87 26.95
CA ASP A 566 -22.00 14.78 26.85
C ASP A 566 -21.94 15.48 25.48
N LEU A 567 -22.18 14.75 24.38
CA LEU A 567 -22.28 15.30 23.03
C LEU A 567 -23.37 16.38 22.94
N ARG A 568 -24.53 16.15 23.57
CA ARG A 568 -25.56 17.19 23.68
C ARG A 568 -25.09 18.36 24.52
N LYS A 569 -24.63 18.10 25.75
CA LYS A 569 -24.21 19.14 26.70
C LYS A 569 -23.09 20.05 26.17
N ARG A 570 -22.08 19.48 25.50
CA ARG A 570 -20.86 20.19 25.08
C ARG A 570 -20.84 20.60 23.61
N HIS A 571 -21.56 19.87 22.77
CA HIS A 571 -21.46 20.00 21.31
C HIS A 571 -22.80 20.27 20.64
N GLY A 572 -23.92 20.25 21.37
CA GLY A 572 -25.23 20.64 20.88
C GLY A 572 -25.93 19.62 19.99
N LEU A 573 -25.57 18.34 20.11
CA LEU A 573 -26.27 17.26 19.42
C LEU A 573 -27.76 17.23 19.82
N GLY A 574 -28.64 17.47 18.85
CA GLY A 574 -30.09 17.51 19.06
C GLY A 574 -30.62 18.79 19.71
N ASP A 575 -29.84 19.88 19.70
CA ASP A 575 -30.28 21.22 20.12
C ASP A 575 -31.04 21.96 19.00
N GLN A 576 -31.03 21.43 17.79
CA GLN A 576 -31.82 21.93 16.66
C GLN A 576 -32.72 20.83 16.15
N ASP A 577 -33.88 21.21 15.64
CA ASP A 577 -34.79 20.27 15.02
C ASP A 577 -34.10 19.61 13.81
N GLU A 578 -34.29 18.29 13.67
CA GLU A 578 -33.86 17.47 12.51
C GLU A 578 -32.35 17.20 12.33
N ASP A 579 -31.54 17.27 13.39
CA ASP A 579 -30.15 16.75 13.34
C ASP A 579 -30.10 15.31 12.80
N LEU A 580 -29.21 14.99 11.86
CA LEU A 580 -29.03 13.64 11.34
C LEU A 580 -27.89 12.94 12.07
N VAL A 581 -28.17 11.80 12.68
CA VAL A 581 -27.19 10.98 13.40
C VAL A 581 -27.04 9.63 12.75
N LEU A 582 -25.86 9.37 12.17
CA LEU A 582 -25.41 8.02 11.89
C LEU A 582 -24.80 7.44 13.17
N TYR A 583 -25.52 6.49 13.75
CA TYR A 583 -25.12 5.76 14.94
C TYR A 583 -24.71 4.34 14.55
N GLY A 584 -23.49 3.95 14.87
CA GLY A 584 -22.94 2.72 14.32
C GLY A 584 -21.62 2.30 14.90
N GLY A 585 -21.00 1.29 14.33
CA GLY A 585 -19.70 0.79 14.77
C GLY A 585 -19.22 -0.39 13.94
N CYS A 586 -18.04 -0.91 14.28
CA CYS A 586 -17.45 -2.09 13.64
C CYS A 586 -17.37 -3.25 14.63
N SER A 587 -17.60 -4.49 14.16
CA SER A 587 -17.44 -5.72 14.95
C SER A 587 -18.28 -5.67 16.25
N SER A 588 -17.67 -5.78 17.44
CA SER A 588 -18.38 -5.65 18.72
C SER A 588 -19.09 -4.30 18.88
N GLY A 589 -18.53 -3.20 18.37
CA GLY A 589 -19.20 -1.89 18.38
C GLY A 589 -20.40 -1.84 17.42
N GLY A 590 -20.30 -2.50 16.26
CA GLY A 590 -21.42 -2.65 15.32
C GLY A 590 -22.55 -3.50 15.90
N ARG A 591 -22.20 -4.56 16.63
CA ARG A 591 -23.15 -5.38 17.40
C ARG A 591 -23.84 -4.57 18.50
N GLY A 592 -23.07 -3.78 19.24
CA GLY A 592 -23.58 -2.83 20.25
C GLY A 592 -24.62 -1.88 19.69
N ALA A 593 -24.27 -1.24 18.56
CA ALA A 593 -25.16 -0.33 17.86
C ALA A 593 -26.42 -1.04 17.37
N LEU A 594 -26.32 -2.23 16.79
CA LEU A 594 -27.49 -3.02 16.35
C LEU A 594 -28.48 -3.29 17.49
N ALA A 595 -27.98 -3.69 18.66
CA ALA A 595 -28.84 -4.02 19.79
C ALA A 595 -29.56 -2.79 20.35
N THR A 596 -28.89 -1.64 20.39
CA THR A 596 -29.35 -0.41 21.08
C THR A 596 -29.93 0.65 20.15
N LEU A 597 -29.88 0.47 18.83
CA LEU A 597 -30.27 1.47 17.82
C LEU A 597 -31.66 2.05 18.08
N ASP A 598 -32.68 1.20 18.25
CA ASP A 598 -34.07 1.65 18.44
C ASP A 598 -34.27 2.38 19.77
N GLN A 599 -33.58 1.94 20.83
CA GLN A 599 -33.62 2.60 22.13
C GLN A 599 -33.03 4.00 22.03
N MET A 600 -31.88 4.12 21.36
CA MET A 600 -31.22 5.40 21.13
C MET A 600 -32.09 6.30 20.25
N ALA A 601 -32.62 5.80 19.15
CA ALA A 601 -33.51 6.55 18.25
C ALA A 601 -34.73 7.08 19.01
N LYS A 602 -35.35 6.26 19.86
CA LYS A 602 -36.48 6.66 20.70
C LYS A 602 -36.14 7.81 21.66
N SER A 603 -34.93 7.81 22.23
CA SER A 603 -34.48 8.88 23.15
C SER A 603 -34.23 10.23 22.48
N PHE A 604 -34.12 10.24 21.15
CA PHE A 604 -33.88 11.43 20.32
C PHE A 604 -35.08 11.85 19.45
N VAL A 605 -36.26 11.23 19.63
CA VAL A 605 -37.49 11.64 18.93
C VAL A 605 -37.77 13.13 19.17
N GLY A 606 -38.00 13.87 18.09
CA GLY A 606 -38.22 15.32 18.12
C GLY A 606 -36.96 16.15 18.33
N LYS A 607 -35.77 15.53 18.34
CA LYS A 607 -34.47 16.21 18.49
C LYS A 607 -33.49 15.86 17.36
N ALA A 608 -33.44 14.58 16.98
CA ALA A 608 -32.58 14.10 15.90
C ALA A 608 -33.17 12.87 15.22
N VAL A 609 -32.83 12.68 13.95
CA VAL A 609 -33.11 11.46 13.18
C VAL A 609 -31.92 10.52 13.30
N MET A 610 -32.14 9.34 13.90
CA MET A 610 -31.10 8.30 14.01
C MET A 610 -31.20 7.26 12.90
N VAL A 611 -30.06 6.95 12.30
CA VAL A 611 -29.89 5.92 11.27
C VAL A 611 -28.70 5.03 11.63
N GLY A 612 -28.88 3.71 11.55
CA GLY A 612 -27.87 2.72 11.89
C GLY A 612 -26.76 2.61 10.84
N LEU A 613 -25.49 2.53 11.27
CA LEU A 613 -24.34 2.15 10.45
C LEU A 613 -23.66 0.91 11.04
N LEU A 614 -24.07 -0.27 10.57
CA LEU A 614 -23.74 -1.55 11.18
C LEU A 614 -22.67 -2.27 10.35
N ASP A 615 -21.40 -2.11 10.73
CA ASP A 615 -20.27 -2.77 10.06
C ASP A 615 -19.81 -4.00 10.85
N ALA A 616 -19.66 -5.14 10.17
CA ALA A 616 -19.24 -6.41 10.76
C ALA A 616 -20.06 -6.84 12.01
N ALA A 617 -21.35 -6.47 12.07
CA ALA A 617 -22.20 -6.64 13.26
C ALA A 617 -22.79 -8.06 13.43
N LEU A 618 -22.74 -8.90 12.39
CA LEU A 618 -23.31 -10.25 12.41
C LEU A 618 -22.30 -11.23 13.02
N TRP A 619 -22.66 -11.87 14.12
CA TRP A 619 -21.91 -13.01 14.64
C TRP A 619 -22.77 -14.25 14.39
N VAL A 620 -22.34 -15.06 13.42
CA VAL A 620 -23.14 -16.14 12.85
C VAL A 620 -23.34 -17.26 13.89
N PRO A 621 -24.59 -17.68 14.16
CA PRO A 621 -24.90 -18.70 15.15
C PRO A 621 -24.64 -20.12 14.61
N ILE A 622 -23.37 -20.42 14.32
CA ILE A 622 -22.92 -21.74 13.87
C ILE A 622 -22.04 -22.41 14.95
N GLU A 623 -22.08 -23.74 15.01
CA GLU A 623 -21.21 -24.52 15.90
C GLU A 623 -19.73 -24.37 15.51
N PRO A 624 -18.80 -24.21 16.48
CA PRO A 624 -17.37 -24.14 16.18
C PRO A 624 -16.82 -25.40 15.52
N TRP A 625 -15.78 -25.23 14.70
CA TRP A 625 -15.09 -26.34 14.02
C TRP A 625 -14.41 -27.30 15.01
N LYS A 626 -13.83 -26.79 16.10
CA LYS A 626 -13.16 -27.63 17.10
C LYS A 626 -14.07 -27.91 18.27
N ALA A 627 -14.20 -29.19 18.60
CA ALA A 627 -14.84 -29.64 19.84
C ALA A 627 -14.18 -28.96 21.07
N GLY A 628 -15.02 -28.51 22.00
CA GLY A 628 -14.59 -27.82 23.23
C GLY A 628 -14.42 -26.31 23.10
N GLN A 629 -14.68 -25.71 21.94
CA GLN A 629 -14.79 -24.26 21.80
C GLN A 629 -16.20 -23.79 22.17
N VAL A 630 -16.28 -22.60 22.78
CA VAL A 630 -17.57 -21.97 23.13
C VAL A 630 -18.14 -21.27 21.89
N SER A 631 -19.31 -21.71 21.44
CA SER A 631 -20.02 -21.14 20.28
C SER A 631 -20.38 -19.67 20.52
N PHE A 632 -20.54 -18.85 19.47
CA PHE A 632 -21.02 -17.47 19.65
C PHE A 632 -22.40 -17.39 20.32
N VAL A 633 -23.21 -18.43 20.16
CA VAL A 633 -24.50 -18.58 20.83
C VAL A 633 -24.29 -18.70 22.34
N ASP A 634 -23.44 -19.64 22.78
CA ASP A 634 -23.15 -19.84 24.20
C ASP A 634 -22.41 -18.65 24.82
N GLN A 635 -21.44 -18.06 24.10
CA GLN A 635 -20.77 -16.83 24.53
C GLN A 635 -21.80 -15.73 24.80
N THR A 636 -22.80 -15.58 23.93
CA THR A 636 -23.83 -14.55 24.09
C THR A 636 -24.72 -14.82 25.30
N ARG A 637 -25.13 -16.07 25.50
CA ARG A 637 -25.92 -16.45 26.67
C ARG A 637 -25.16 -16.20 27.97
N MET A 638 -23.89 -16.62 28.04
CA MET A 638 -23.05 -16.42 29.22
C MET A 638 -22.79 -14.93 29.50
N PHE A 639 -22.49 -14.16 28.44
CA PHE A 639 -22.31 -12.72 28.52
C PHE A 639 -23.55 -11.99 29.06
N PHE A 640 -24.75 -12.37 28.59
CA PHE A 640 -26.00 -11.70 28.97
C PHE A 640 -26.19 -11.60 30.49
N ASP A 641 -25.85 -12.68 31.20
CA ASP A 641 -25.98 -12.77 32.64
C ASP A 641 -24.90 -11.96 33.36
N ILE A 642 -23.61 -12.17 33.01
CA ILE A 642 -22.49 -11.52 33.72
C ILE A 642 -22.45 -10.00 33.52
N ALA A 643 -22.88 -9.53 32.34
CA ALA A 643 -22.87 -8.12 31.99
C ALA A 643 -24.17 -7.41 32.38
N ASN A 644 -25.18 -8.12 32.90
CA ASN A 644 -26.52 -7.59 33.14
C ASN A 644 -27.07 -6.87 31.90
N ALA A 645 -27.01 -7.53 30.74
CA ALA A 645 -27.39 -6.95 29.45
C ALA A 645 -28.92 -6.95 29.20
N SER A 646 -29.72 -7.26 30.22
CA SER A 646 -31.19 -7.30 30.11
C SER A 646 -31.81 -5.94 29.80
N GLY A 647 -31.12 -4.84 30.13
CA GLY A 647 -31.60 -3.47 29.95
C GLY A 647 -31.59 -2.94 28.50
N VAL A 648 -30.93 -3.65 27.57
CA VAL A 648 -30.85 -3.29 26.14
C VAL A 648 -31.72 -4.17 25.25
N VAL A 649 -32.48 -5.10 25.83
CA VAL A 649 -33.36 -5.99 25.09
C VAL A 649 -34.57 -5.20 24.59
N ASP A 650 -34.81 -5.26 23.28
CA ASP A 650 -35.99 -4.67 22.67
C ASP A 650 -37.27 -5.42 23.07
N LYS A 651 -38.36 -4.68 23.30
CA LYS A 651 -39.61 -5.25 23.80
C LYS A 651 -40.32 -6.16 22.80
N ASP A 652 -40.23 -5.87 21.51
CA ASP A 652 -40.84 -6.73 20.48
C ASP A 652 -40.05 -8.01 20.32
N CYS A 653 -38.72 -7.92 20.37
CA CYS A 653 -37.86 -9.10 20.38
C CYS A 653 -38.09 -9.95 21.64
N GLU A 654 -38.22 -9.33 22.81
CA GLU A 654 -38.55 -10.01 24.07
C GLU A 654 -39.91 -10.70 24.02
N ALA A 655 -40.90 -10.12 23.34
CA ALA A 655 -42.20 -10.76 23.15
C ALA A 655 -42.10 -12.07 22.34
N MET A 656 -41.15 -12.15 21.38
CA MET A 656 -40.87 -13.38 20.63
C MET A 656 -39.98 -14.36 21.43
N TYR A 657 -39.03 -13.84 22.20
CA TYR A 657 -38.06 -14.63 22.98
C TYR A 657 -38.10 -14.27 24.47
N PRO A 658 -39.15 -14.67 25.21
CA PRO A 658 -39.33 -14.30 26.61
C PRO A 658 -38.47 -15.15 27.57
N GLY A 659 -38.40 -14.70 28.82
CA GLY A 659 -37.75 -15.44 29.92
C GLY A 659 -36.25 -15.69 29.67
N ASP A 660 -35.82 -16.94 29.84
CA ASP A 660 -34.41 -17.34 29.68
C ASP A 660 -33.92 -17.29 28.23
N ALA A 661 -34.80 -17.00 27.25
CA ALA A 661 -34.42 -16.84 25.85
C ALA A 661 -34.06 -15.39 25.46
N ARG A 662 -34.20 -14.41 26.38
CA ARG A 662 -34.00 -12.97 26.10
C ARG A 662 -32.63 -12.64 25.53
N TRP A 663 -31.58 -13.37 25.91
CA TRP A 663 -30.22 -13.20 25.38
C TRP A 663 -30.14 -13.36 23.86
N LYS A 664 -31.09 -14.09 23.23
CA LYS A 664 -31.15 -14.22 21.76
C LYS A 664 -31.29 -12.87 21.09
N CYS A 665 -31.95 -11.91 21.72
CA CYS A 665 -32.09 -10.55 21.20
C CYS A 665 -30.79 -9.75 21.12
N LEU A 666 -29.66 -10.28 21.62
CA LEU A 666 -28.33 -9.72 21.41
C LEU A 666 -27.62 -10.28 20.17
N LEU A 667 -28.16 -11.32 19.52
CA LEU A 667 -27.64 -11.88 18.27
C LEU A 667 -28.40 -11.32 17.08
N ALA A 668 -27.67 -10.93 16.05
CA ALA A 668 -28.25 -10.28 14.88
C ALA A 668 -29.33 -11.13 14.18
N ALA A 669 -29.12 -12.45 14.10
CA ALA A 669 -30.05 -13.40 13.50
C ALA A 669 -31.46 -13.33 14.11
N TYR A 670 -31.57 -13.02 15.41
CA TYR A 670 -32.85 -12.89 16.10
C TYR A 670 -33.29 -11.43 16.27
N ARG A 671 -32.35 -10.49 16.34
CA ARG A 671 -32.66 -9.07 16.58
C ARG A 671 -33.11 -8.31 15.34
N LEU A 672 -32.50 -8.58 14.19
CA LEU A 672 -32.72 -7.83 12.94
C LEU A 672 -34.19 -7.73 12.50
N PRO A 673 -35.02 -8.80 12.61
CA PRO A 673 -36.44 -8.72 12.26
C PRO A 673 -37.24 -7.67 13.05
N PHE A 674 -36.74 -7.25 14.21
CA PHE A 674 -37.39 -6.30 15.10
C PHE A 674 -36.75 -4.90 15.05
N VAL A 675 -35.73 -4.67 14.21
CA VAL A 675 -35.09 -3.34 14.13
C VAL A 675 -35.99 -2.41 13.34
N ARG A 676 -36.49 -1.37 14.01
CA ARG A 676 -37.47 -0.44 13.41
C ARG A 676 -36.80 0.79 12.78
N SER A 677 -35.68 1.23 13.34
CA SER A 677 -34.93 2.38 12.85
C SER A 677 -34.27 2.04 11.51
N PRO A 678 -34.18 3.00 10.56
CA PRO A 678 -33.45 2.76 9.32
C PRO A 678 -31.99 2.43 9.61
N TYR A 679 -31.41 1.50 8.84
CA TYR A 679 -30.00 1.15 8.99
C TYR A 679 -29.36 0.75 7.65
N PHE A 680 -28.04 0.93 7.60
CA PHE A 680 -27.16 0.37 6.58
C PHE A 680 -26.32 -0.73 7.24
N LEU A 681 -26.42 -1.96 6.75
CA LEU A 681 -25.67 -3.11 7.26
C LEU A 681 -24.64 -3.57 6.21
N ALA A 682 -23.36 -3.55 6.61
CA ALA A 682 -22.26 -4.11 5.84
C ALA A 682 -21.66 -5.28 6.61
N HIS A 683 -21.64 -6.46 6.00
CA HIS A 683 -21.04 -7.65 6.59
C HIS A 683 -20.40 -8.51 5.51
N SER A 684 -19.18 -8.99 5.77
CA SER A 684 -18.51 -9.91 4.84
C SER A 684 -19.10 -11.30 5.00
N GLN A 685 -19.52 -11.94 3.91
CA GLN A 685 -20.05 -13.32 3.96
C GLN A 685 -18.99 -14.33 4.44
N TYR A 686 -17.71 -14.02 4.23
CA TYR A 686 -16.58 -14.71 4.84
C TYR A 686 -15.90 -13.80 5.85
N ASP A 687 -16.59 -13.52 6.97
CA ASP A 687 -16.05 -12.67 8.01
C ASP A 687 -14.82 -13.29 8.68
N VAL A 688 -13.68 -12.60 8.59
CA VAL A 688 -12.41 -13.12 9.09
C VAL A 688 -12.42 -13.31 10.60
N PHE A 689 -13.13 -12.45 11.34
CA PHE A 689 -13.23 -12.59 12.79
C PHE A 689 -14.08 -13.82 13.13
N GLY A 690 -15.30 -13.90 12.61
CA GLY A 690 -16.22 -15.00 12.84
C GLY A 690 -15.63 -16.35 12.46
N ILE A 691 -15.04 -16.47 11.27
CA ILE A 691 -14.40 -17.71 10.82
C ILE A 691 -13.21 -18.09 11.71
N THR A 692 -12.31 -17.15 12.02
CA THR A 692 -11.10 -17.51 12.77
C THR A 692 -11.40 -17.83 14.24
N MET A 693 -12.37 -17.15 14.86
CA MET A 693 -12.85 -17.48 16.19
C MET A 693 -13.47 -18.88 16.22
N ASN A 694 -14.34 -19.21 15.25
CA ASN A 694 -14.97 -20.53 15.19
C ASN A 694 -14.03 -21.67 14.76
N VAL A 695 -12.94 -21.38 14.03
CA VAL A 695 -11.99 -22.41 13.58
C VAL A 695 -10.82 -22.59 14.55
N PHE A 696 -10.33 -21.51 15.14
CA PHE A 696 -9.09 -21.50 15.93
C PHE A 696 -9.30 -21.14 17.40
N GLY A 697 -10.44 -20.56 17.76
CA GLY A 697 -10.76 -20.13 19.14
C GLY A 697 -10.12 -18.80 19.52
N HIS A 698 -9.50 -18.11 18.56
CA HIS A 698 -8.89 -16.80 18.72
C HIS A 698 -8.76 -16.12 17.36
N PHE A 699 -8.74 -14.79 17.37
CA PHE A 699 -8.62 -14.01 16.15
C PHE A 699 -7.24 -14.20 15.50
N LEU A 700 -7.23 -14.73 14.27
CA LEU A 700 -5.98 -15.11 13.60
C LEU A 700 -6.00 -14.74 12.11
N PRO A 701 -5.96 -13.43 11.78
CA PRO A 701 -6.09 -12.95 10.41
C PRO A 701 -4.92 -13.41 9.52
N GLY A 702 -5.20 -13.67 8.25
CA GLY A 702 -4.19 -14.01 7.24
C GLY A 702 -3.69 -15.47 7.25
N ARG A 703 -4.30 -16.35 8.06
CA ARG A 703 -4.01 -17.79 8.04
C ARG A 703 -4.84 -18.50 6.97
N TYR A 704 -4.21 -19.39 6.20
CA TYR A 704 -4.92 -20.25 5.26
C TYR A 704 -5.71 -21.33 5.98
N LEU A 705 -6.97 -21.50 5.56
CA LEU A 705 -7.82 -22.59 5.97
C LEU A 705 -7.41 -23.87 5.21
N SER A 706 -7.32 -24.99 5.92
CA SER A 706 -7.21 -26.32 5.31
C SER A 706 -8.48 -26.64 4.49
N PRO A 707 -8.46 -27.60 3.55
CA PRO A 707 -9.67 -27.93 2.77
C PRO A 707 -10.91 -28.22 3.62
N PRO A 708 -10.83 -28.99 4.74
CA PRO A 708 -11.97 -29.16 5.64
C PRO A 708 -12.43 -27.84 6.30
N GLN A 709 -11.50 -26.98 6.70
CA GLN A 709 -11.84 -25.66 7.26
C GLN A 709 -12.45 -24.71 6.22
N LYS A 710 -12.13 -24.87 4.93
CA LYS A 710 -12.79 -24.14 3.83
C LYS A 710 -14.22 -24.61 3.62
N HIS A 711 -14.48 -25.91 3.79
CA HIS A 711 -15.85 -26.43 3.77
C HIS A 711 -16.67 -25.83 4.90
N TYR A 712 -16.10 -25.79 6.11
CA TYR A 712 -16.73 -25.10 7.23
C TYR A 712 -16.93 -23.60 7.00
N ALA A 713 -15.97 -22.91 6.38
CA ALA A 713 -16.15 -21.51 6.02
C ALA A 713 -17.27 -21.30 4.98
N GLU A 714 -17.56 -22.31 4.16
CA GLU A 714 -18.70 -22.32 3.26
C GLU A 714 -20.02 -22.60 3.98
N GLU A 715 -20.04 -23.48 4.98
CA GLU A 715 -21.17 -23.64 5.90
C GLU A 715 -21.46 -22.32 6.64
N TYR A 716 -20.43 -21.70 7.22
CA TYR A 716 -20.51 -20.37 7.86
C TYR A 716 -21.11 -19.30 6.94
N ARG A 717 -20.84 -19.37 5.62
CA ARG A 717 -21.35 -18.42 4.62
C ARG A 717 -22.84 -18.62 4.32
N GLN A 718 -23.34 -19.84 4.48
CA GLN A 718 -24.70 -20.24 4.14
C GLN A 718 -25.68 -19.95 5.28
N GLU A 719 -25.21 -20.03 6.53
CA GLU A 719 -25.90 -19.56 7.74
C GLU A 719 -25.98 -18.02 7.80
#